data_AF-A0A2V8HJR5-F1
#
_entry.id   AF-A0A2V8HJR5-F1
#
_cell.length_a   1.000
_cell.length_b   1.000
_cell.length_c   1.000
_cell.angle_alpha   90.00
_cell.angle_beta   90.00
_cell.angle_gamma   90.00
#
_symmetry.space_group_name_H-M   'P 1'
#
loop_
_entity.id
_entity.type
_entity.pdbx_description
1 polymer ?
#
loop_
_entity_poly.entity_id
_entity_poly.type
_entity_poly.pdbx_seq_one_letter_code
_entity_poly.pdbx_strand_id
1 'polypeptide(L)'
;MSRRVLAIGAIGAVAFFFWALSVSESQTQRFTFQNDAEGWEAIPSSKAATLSAIADASAAAGHALEVRYRVERGKIVGLRHPVDGVKGTGVRVSVKTDTATVVVLGVIEKDGSAYNKPVITAAGEWQDVSAPFAEFQLADNSKDENGRIDPDQVRTLMILDAAGLVPQGGSGQRRLWVANYEISSQPEAAATKTAAGEWNFETTAEGWIAIPPPGGARVQLSVVNVRDNPAVGSGALRIAYRVEKKKVAGVLRQVNRFDGAGVRTFLMTRAPTVVVIGLIERDGSSYHHPVQMAPDEWREIDLRLQDFSLAEDSKDENGRLDPDQVNALVIADAAGFLPDADGDRELLVGKYEIVSAAAAATASTSANSTGGGEHAGTGYVPLVTTGLASASGARATKGISYPGGKFGQGVLADAPGELVAVPTRGLGRDEGTIELWVSPQFDMTNVRDFTGIVTMHPEPFAAGFKSSLLVFYSKDQKIVFLTNADSERAVSTERLNWKAGEWHHLAVSWGPRGNRLYVDGRVAAENRRGAPPGAIAPDVVLGNQTWTLLSQRFADTVIDEFRMSSVQRSDRDIETSAGAKGPLTSDDRTVALEHFDGSPSPPLMLAAEGTPFHPHVPGKAATLTVVAPDKFPSGTSLKYTISTPTGAVVHSGEETAPAGRDRIGVTMTAPDSTGFYRVALRLERGGDVLNVGDDWFRIERPEATPRAGETSRFFGGAGSSAASHDDEEFFRLAAAAGVRSARLPFEWAEIEPRKNEFVWDRYDRIVGWAKRYGIELVPTLFWDNPQPAWAGKGKANALSDDIYPPENLNAWTDFVQHVVARYKNDIQWWIPVNEPNLSRYWYPRPDATAYVALLRVTREAALRANPDAKILGLSVSGIDLKFLEDAFKAGALNYVDAVGLHPYRAPRGPDERVPLQMFNPNASRGTLREGFQAVRRLMDKYNGSQKKLWVDELGQPYREDFVLPNWSVPEATAAAYLTKVYVDAKAAAIERVLWFSFWGDYGSFALVKPDGTPTLPFVAYRAAADRLGTAMVTGEDTRAADIRSVRFSSPTESTEVLWSVQGTTDVALQAGERAFDLYAAGRIVSLQHRQELRRNAVVQCHRLCGKRRWQWR
;
A
#
# COMPACT_ATOMS: atom_id res chain seq x y z
N MET A 1 -60.48 -31.77 -13.48
CA MET A 1 -60.65 -32.86 -14.46
C MET A 1 -59.38 -32.88 -15.31
N SER A 2 -58.32 -33.65 -15.02
CA SER A 2 -58.18 -35.12 -14.98
C SER A 2 -58.25 -35.71 -16.41
N ARG A 3 -57.27 -36.45 -16.96
CA ARG A 3 -56.62 -37.70 -16.49
C ARG A 3 -55.46 -38.05 -17.47
N ARG A 4 -54.26 -38.45 -16.98
CA ARG A 4 -53.69 -39.84 -16.88
C ARG A 4 -53.36 -40.47 -18.26
N VAL A 5 -52.21 -41.12 -18.57
CA VAL A 5 -51.26 -41.98 -17.81
C VAL A 5 -50.04 -42.33 -18.73
N LEU A 6 -48.85 -42.64 -18.14
CA LEU A 6 -47.63 -43.43 -18.55
C LEU A 6 -47.36 -43.79 -20.05
N ALA A 7 -46.15 -44.09 -20.58
CA ALA A 7 -44.71 -44.01 -20.28
C ALA A 7 -43.93 -44.67 -21.48
N ILE A 8 -42.63 -44.36 -21.65
CA ILE A 8 -41.54 -45.13 -22.34
C ILE A 8 -41.40 -45.10 -23.90
N GLY A 9 -40.21 -44.69 -24.39
CA GLY A 9 -39.37 -45.53 -25.27
C GLY A 9 -39.13 -45.21 -26.77
N ALA A 10 -38.11 -44.39 -27.05
CA ALA A 10 -37.01 -44.50 -28.05
C ALA A 10 -37.18 -44.97 -29.55
N ILE A 11 -36.29 -44.38 -30.37
CA ILE A 11 -35.66 -44.85 -31.64
C ILE A 11 -36.21 -44.30 -32.97
N GLY A 12 -35.32 -43.69 -33.78
CA GLY A 12 -35.28 -43.97 -35.23
C GLY A 12 -35.17 -42.80 -36.20
N ALA A 13 -33.95 -42.30 -36.43
CA ALA A 13 -33.56 -41.46 -37.55
C ALA A 13 -33.69 -42.18 -38.92
N VAL A 14 -33.72 -41.42 -40.03
CA VAL A 14 -32.82 -41.51 -41.21
C VAL A 14 -33.49 -41.01 -42.50
N ALA A 15 -32.87 -39.95 -43.05
CA ALA A 15 -32.62 -39.63 -44.45
C ALA A 15 -33.75 -39.74 -45.50
N PHE A 16 -34.04 -38.62 -46.16
CA PHE A 16 -33.49 -38.34 -47.49
C PHE A 16 -33.85 -36.91 -47.92
N PHE A 17 -33.01 -35.95 -47.53
CA PHE A 17 -32.82 -34.72 -48.29
C PHE A 17 -31.31 -34.39 -48.28
N PHE A 18 -30.56 -35.27 -48.92
CA PHE A 18 -29.34 -34.90 -49.63
C PHE A 18 -29.77 -34.20 -50.92
N TRP A 19 -29.55 -32.89 -51.06
CA TRP A 19 -29.07 -32.26 -52.31
C TRP A 19 -28.69 -30.78 -52.11
N ALA A 20 -27.78 -30.53 -51.17
CA ALA A 20 -26.92 -29.33 -51.19
C ALA A 20 -25.67 -29.61 -50.36
N LEU A 21 -24.94 -30.65 -50.76
CA LEU A 21 -23.49 -30.56 -50.72
C LEU A 21 -23.12 -29.45 -51.72
N SER A 22 -22.87 -28.24 -51.25
CA SER A 22 -21.61 -27.63 -51.69
C SER A 22 -20.56 -28.27 -50.81
N VAL A 23 -19.80 -29.20 -51.38
CA VAL A 23 -18.39 -29.32 -50.99
C VAL A 23 -17.89 -27.88 -51.00
N SER A 24 -17.68 -27.25 -49.83
CA SER A 24 -16.74 -26.15 -49.84
C SER A 24 -15.43 -26.84 -50.17
N GLU A 25 -15.05 -26.86 -51.45
CA GLU A 25 -13.66 -27.13 -51.81
C GLU A 25 -12.85 -26.29 -50.83
N SER A 26 -11.97 -26.93 -50.04
CA SER A 26 -11.06 -26.16 -49.21
C SER A 26 -10.27 -25.29 -50.19
N GLN A 27 -10.64 -24.02 -50.26
CA GLN A 27 -9.94 -23.05 -51.09
C GLN A 27 -8.61 -22.88 -50.37
N THR A 28 -7.60 -23.55 -50.90
CA THR A 28 -6.29 -23.68 -50.29
C THR A 28 -5.28 -23.14 -51.28
N GLN A 29 -4.65 -22.02 -50.92
CA GLN A 29 -3.58 -21.40 -51.69
C GLN A 29 -2.24 -21.82 -51.08
N ARG A 30 -1.44 -22.61 -51.80
CA ARG A 30 -0.13 -23.11 -51.34
C ARG A 30 1.02 -22.46 -52.10
N PHE A 31 2.08 -22.18 -51.37
CA PHE A 31 3.37 -21.73 -51.88
C PHE A 31 4.40 -22.79 -51.47
N THR A 32 4.98 -23.50 -52.45
CA THR A 32 6.03 -24.51 -52.27
C THR A 32 7.30 -24.05 -52.98
N PHE A 33 8.46 -24.37 -52.42
CA PHE A 33 9.74 -23.72 -52.80
C PHE A 33 10.71 -24.66 -53.53
N GLN A 34 10.22 -25.41 -54.51
CA GLN A 34 10.97 -26.53 -55.10
C GLN A 34 12.25 -26.11 -55.83
N ASN A 35 12.25 -25.02 -56.60
CA ASN A 35 13.39 -24.65 -57.45
C ASN A 35 13.73 -23.14 -57.46
N ASP A 36 12.89 -22.28 -56.90
CA ASP A 36 13.12 -20.83 -56.83
C ASP A 36 12.34 -20.19 -55.67
N ALA A 37 12.45 -18.85 -55.58
CA ALA A 37 11.77 -18.04 -54.57
C ALA A 37 10.50 -17.37 -55.11
N GLU A 38 9.81 -17.97 -56.09
CA GLU A 38 8.67 -17.38 -56.82
C GLU A 38 7.83 -16.38 -55.99
N GLY A 39 7.95 -15.09 -56.34
CA GLY A 39 7.22 -13.96 -55.73
C GLY A 39 7.66 -13.51 -54.33
N TRP A 40 8.53 -14.24 -53.65
CA TRP A 40 9.08 -13.87 -52.33
C TRP A 40 10.33 -13.00 -52.45
N GLU A 41 10.40 -11.94 -51.64
CA GLU A 41 11.52 -11.01 -51.57
C GLU A 41 12.05 -10.89 -50.14
N ALA A 42 13.37 -10.77 -49.98
CA ALA A 42 13.96 -10.41 -48.69
C ALA A 42 13.82 -8.91 -48.40
N ILE A 43 13.51 -8.56 -47.16
CA ILE A 43 13.46 -7.17 -46.66
C ILE A 43 14.60 -6.95 -45.66
N PRO A 44 15.41 -5.88 -45.78
CA PRO A 44 15.42 -4.90 -46.87
C PRO A 44 16.01 -5.50 -48.14
N SER A 45 15.57 -5.03 -49.32
CA SER A 45 15.94 -5.52 -50.65
C SER A 45 17.39 -5.20 -51.09
N SER A 46 18.33 -5.14 -50.13
CA SER A 46 19.73 -4.71 -50.31
C SER A 46 20.71 -5.85 -50.01
N LYS A 47 22.03 -5.60 -50.16
CA LYS A 47 23.12 -6.56 -49.81
C LYS A 47 23.11 -7.04 -48.34
N ALA A 48 22.18 -6.58 -47.50
CA ALA A 48 22.05 -6.93 -46.09
C ALA A 48 21.31 -8.27 -45.83
N ALA A 49 20.54 -8.77 -46.81
CA ALA A 49 19.87 -10.07 -46.73
C ALA A 49 19.94 -10.81 -48.08
N THR A 50 20.28 -12.10 -48.06
CA THR A 50 20.34 -12.95 -49.26
C THR A 50 19.32 -14.06 -49.16
N LEU A 51 18.46 -14.17 -50.18
CA LEU A 51 17.42 -15.21 -50.32
C LEU A 51 17.88 -16.28 -51.31
N SER A 52 17.76 -17.55 -50.94
CA SER A 52 18.05 -18.69 -51.80
C SER A 52 17.08 -19.84 -51.55
N ALA A 53 16.64 -20.53 -52.60
CA ALA A 53 15.96 -21.82 -52.45
C ALA A 53 17.00 -22.92 -52.17
N ILE A 54 16.72 -23.80 -51.22
CA ILE A 54 17.59 -24.91 -50.81
C ILE A 54 16.81 -26.23 -50.79
N ALA A 55 17.52 -27.33 -51.06
CA ALA A 55 17.02 -28.67 -50.75
C ALA A 55 17.30 -28.99 -49.28
N ASP A 56 16.28 -29.40 -48.54
CA ASP A 56 16.39 -29.82 -47.14
C ASP A 56 15.48 -31.04 -46.94
N ALA A 57 16.09 -32.23 -46.87
CA ALA A 57 15.36 -33.49 -46.71
C ALA A 57 14.59 -33.59 -45.37
N SER A 58 14.85 -32.69 -44.42
CA SER A 58 14.11 -32.59 -43.15
C SER A 58 12.89 -31.65 -43.22
N ALA A 59 12.73 -30.90 -44.30
CA ALA A 59 11.58 -30.02 -44.52
C ALA A 59 10.35 -30.81 -45.01
N ALA A 60 9.15 -30.39 -44.61
CA ALA A 60 7.89 -31.06 -44.95
C ALA A 60 7.64 -31.24 -46.47
N ALA A 61 8.24 -30.39 -47.31
CA ALA A 61 8.17 -30.48 -48.77
C ALA A 61 9.51 -30.86 -49.44
N GLY A 62 10.54 -31.22 -48.67
CA GLY A 62 11.90 -31.53 -49.16
C GLY A 62 12.72 -30.33 -49.65
N HIS A 63 12.11 -29.13 -49.69
CA HIS A 63 12.70 -27.88 -50.15
C HIS A 63 12.28 -26.72 -49.24
N ALA A 64 13.09 -25.64 -49.21
CA ALA A 64 12.82 -24.46 -48.39
C ALA A 64 13.46 -23.19 -48.98
N LEU A 65 12.89 -22.02 -48.66
CA LEU A 65 13.59 -20.75 -48.78
C LEU A 65 14.50 -20.54 -47.58
N GLU A 66 15.75 -20.14 -47.81
CA GLU A 66 16.68 -19.67 -46.80
C GLU A 66 16.90 -18.17 -46.98
N VAL A 67 16.67 -17.39 -45.92
CA VAL A 67 17.16 -16.02 -45.81
C VAL A 67 18.37 -16.01 -44.89
N ARG A 68 19.51 -15.55 -45.39
CA ARG A 68 20.67 -15.20 -44.57
C ARG A 68 20.75 -13.70 -44.40
N TYR A 69 20.90 -13.23 -43.17
CA TYR A 69 20.91 -11.82 -42.87
C TYR A 69 21.68 -11.51 -41.60
N ARG A 70 21.98 -10.23 -41.40
CA ARG A 70 22.52 -9.73 -40.14
C ARG A 70 21.44 -9.04 -39.33
N VAL A 71 21.23 -9.48 -38.09
CA VAL A 71 20.38 -8.77 -37.13
C VAL A 71 21.12 -7.53 -36.64
N GLU A 72 20.48 -6.38 -36.84
CA GLU A 72 20.91 -5.07 -36.35
C GLU A 72 19.81 -4.48 -35.46
N ARG A 73 20.22 -3.80 -34.39
CA ARG A 73 19.29 -3.22 -33.42
C ARG A 73 18.35 -2.22 -34.10
N GLY A 74 17.04 -2.37 -33.89
CA GLY A 74 16.00 -1.52 -34.45
C GLY A 74 15.60 -1.84 -35.90
N LYS A 75 16.14 -2.92 -36.50
CA LYS A 75 15.78 -3.33 -37.86
C LYS A 75 15.06 -4.69 -37.86
N ILE A 76 14.07 -4.81 -38.74
CA ILE A 76 13.35 -6.06 -39.01
C ILE A 76 13.87 -6.63 -40.33
N VAL A 77 14.12 -7.93 -40.38
CA VAL A 77 14.56 -8.64 -41.58
C VAL A 77 13.71 -9.88 -41.79
N GLY A 78 13.37 -10.20 -43.03
CA GLY A 78 12.60 -11.39 -43.33
C GLY A 78 12.13 -11.45 -44.77
N LEU A 79 11.02 -12.11 -44.99
CA LEU A 79 10.41 -12.37 -46.29
C LEU A 79 9.10 -11.60 -46.45
N ARG A 80 8.83 -11.12 -47.66
CA ARG A 80 7.50 -10.72 -48.09
C ARG A 80 7.11 -11.33 -49.42
N HIS A 81 5.83 -11.50 -49.64
CA HIS A 81 5.25 -11.91 -50.92
C HIS A 81 4.07 -11.01 -51.27
N PRO A 82 4.15 -10.21 -52.34
CA PRO A 82 3.01 -9.48 -52.87
C PRO A 82 1.94 -10.45 -53.40
N VAL A 83 0.68 -10.25 -53.04
CA VAL A 83 -0.46 -11.04 -53.49
C VAL A 83 -1.61 -10.10 -53.89
N ASP A 84 -2.62 -10.59 -54.58
CA ASP A 84 -3.83 -9.82 -54.91
C ASP A 84 -5.06 -10.55 -54.36
N GLY A 85 -5.32 -10.34 -53.07
CA GLY A 85 -6.26 -11.11 -52.29
C GLY A 85 -5.72 -12.50 -51.93
N VAL A 86 -6.32 -13.11 -50.92
CA VAL A 86 -6.04 -14.50 -50.50
C VAL A 86 -7.34 -15.27 -50.33
N LYS A 87 -7.31 -16.57 -50.60
CA LYS A 87 -8.49 -17.43 -50.46
C LYS A 87 -8.33 -18.34 -49.25
N GLY A 88 -8.92 -17.94 -48.13
CA GLY A 88 -8.92 -18.70 -46.88
C GLY A 88 -9.13 -17.80 -45.66
N THR A 89 -9.20 -18.43 -44.48
CA THR A 89 -9.47 -17.77 -43.21
C THR A 89 -8.30 -17.86 -42.24
N GLY A 90 -7.15 -18.37 -42.68
CA GLY A 90 -5.96 -18.54 -41.86
C GLY A 90 -4.74 -18.98 -42.66
N VAL A 91 -3.58 -18.90 -42.02
CA VAL A 91 -2.28 -19.31 -42.55
C VAL A 91 -1.80 -20.60 -41.88
N ARG A 92 -1.09 -21.43 -42.65
CA ARG A 92 -0.19 -22.47 -42.15
C ARG A 92 1.19 -22.25 -42.74
N VAL A 93 2.23 -22.25 -41.91
CA VAL A 93 3.61 -22.04 -42.35
C VAL A 93 4.58 -22.96 -41.61
N SER A 94 5.49 -23.58 -42.34
CA SER A 94 6.60 -24.35 -41.79
C SER A 94 7.84 -23.46 -41.73
N VAL A 95 8.33 -23.14 -40.54
CA VAL A 95 9.50 -22.27 -40.32
C VAL A 95 10.60 -22.97 -39.52
N LYS A 96 11.84 -22.56 -39.72
CA LYS A 96 13.00 -22.97 -38.90
C LYS A 96 13.93 -21.77 -38.74
N THR A 97 14.55 -21.60 -37.58
CA THR A 97 15.55 -20.57 -37.34
C THR A 97 16.84 -21.17 -36.81
N ASP A 98 18.00 -20.56 -37.03
CA ASP A 98 19.27 -21.08 -36.50
C ASP A 98 19.51 -20.76 -35.03
N THR A 99 18.77 -19.77 -34.51
CA THR A 99 18.72 -19.38 -33.10
C THR A 99 17.26 -19.27 -32.68
N ALA A 100 16.96 -19.51 -31.41
CA ALA A 100 15.62 -19.30 -30.90
C ALA A 100 15.27 -17.80 -30.97
N THR A 101 14.17 -17.45 -31.63
CA THR A 101 13.79 -16.04 -31.86
C THR A 101 12.27 -15.90 -32.02
N VAL A 102 11.79 -14.65 -32.11
CA VAL A 102 10.40 -14.34 -32.43
C VAL A 102 10.27 -14.11 -33.93
N VAL A 103 9.54 -15.00 -34.60
CA VAL A 103 9.12 -14.84 -35.99
C VAL A 103 7.72 -14.23 -36.03
N VAL A 104 7.53 -13.18 -36.81
CA VAL A 104 6.25 -12.48 -36.98
C VAL A 104 5.67 -12.83 -38.34
N LEU A 105 4.48 -13.43 -38.34
CA LEU A 105 3.66 -13.60 -39.54
C LEU A 105 2.89 -12.30 -39.75
N GLY A 106 3.04 -11.66 -40.90
CA GLY A 106 2.41 -10.37 -41.19
C GLY A 106 1.49 -10.42 -42.41
N VAL A 107 0.44 -9.60 -42.38
CA VAL A 107 -0.49 -9.37 -43.48
C VAL A 107 -0.67 -7.87 -43.66
N ILE A 108 -0.58 -7.37 -44.89
CA ILE A 108 -0.86 -5.97 -45.22
C ILE A 108 -1.98 -5.91 -46.26
N GLU A 109 -2.97 -5.06 -46.02
CA GLU A 109 -4.11 -4.79 -46.89
C GLU A 109 -3.86 -3.62 -47.86
N LYS A 110 -4.66 -3.53 -48.93
CA LYS A 110 -4.52 -2.53 -50.01
C LYS A 110 -4.64 -1.11 -49.51
N ASP A 111 -5.44 -0.86 -48.49
CA ASP A 111 -5.63 0.42 -47.81
C ASP A 111 -4.42 0.85 -46.95
N GLY A 112 -3.47 -0.07 -46.73
CA GLY A 112 -2.28 0.14 -45.90
C GLY A 112 -2.39 -0.45 -44.49
N SER A 113 -3.52 -1.06 -44.14
CA SER A 113 -3.71 -1.68 -42.84
C SER A 113 -2.80 -2.89 -42.68
N ALA A 114 -2.15 -3.01 -41.52
CA ALA A 114 -1.16 -4.04 -41.26
C ALA A 114 -1.52 -4.86 -40.01
N TYR A 115 -1.39 -6.17 -40.13
CA TYR A 115 -1.70 -7.12 -39.08
C TYR A 115 -0.54 -8.08 -38.86
N ASN A 116 -0.36 -8.54 -37.63
CA ASN A 116 0.74 -9.41 -37.28
C ASN A 116 0.36 -10.50 -36.26
N LYS A 117 1.04 -11.64 -36.34
CA LYS A 117 0.97 -12.76 -35.40
C LYS A 117 2.40 -13.17 -35.05
N PRO A 118 2.92 -12.81 -33.86
CA PRO A 118 4.22 -13.28 -33.40
C PRO A 118 4.18 -14.76 -33.00
N VAL A 119 5.28 -15.46 -33.25
CA VAL A 119 5.48 -16.89 -33.00
C VAL A 119 6.91 -17.07 -32.49
N ILE A 120 7.08 -17.72 -31.33
CA ILE A 120 8.41 -18.05 -30.83
C ILE A 120 8.89 -19.31 -31.53
N THR A 121 10.03 -19.25 -32.21
CA THR A 121 10.62 -20.40 -32.89
C THR A 121 11.83 -20.92 -32.12
N ALA A 122 11.90 -22.25 -31.94
CA ALA A 122 13.10 -22.91 -31.43
C ALA A 122 14.23 -22.94 -32.47
N ALA A 123 15.48 -23.01 -32.00
CA ALA A 123 16.65 -23.13 -32.86
C ALA A 123 16.76 -24.54 -33.49
N GLY A 124 17.04 -24.60 -34.79
CA GLY A 124 17.50 -25.80 -35.48
C GLY A 124 16.43 -26.82 -35.88
N GLU A 125 15.17 -26.65 -35.46
CA GLU A 125 14.07 -27.58 -35.75
C GLU A 125 12.95 -26.91 -36.58
N TRP A 126 12.39 -27.67 -37.53
CA TRP A 126 11.22 -27.25 -38.32
C TRP A 126 9.98 -27.23 -37.43
N GLN A 127 9.21 -26.15 -37.56
CA GLN A 127 8.01 -25.88 -36.77
C GLN A 127 6.87 -25.50 -37.71
N ASP A 128 5.79 -26.27 -37.65
CA ASP A 128 4.56 -25.98 -38.37
C ASP A 128 3.67 -25.10 -37.50
N VAL A 129 3.36 -23.92 -38.01
CA VAL A 129 2.53 -22.91 -37.36
C VAL A 129 1.24 -22.81 -38.14
N SER A 130 0.10 -22.96 -37.48
CA SER A 130 -1.23 -22.75 -38.07
C SER A 130 -1.95 -21.67 -37.28
N ALA A 131 -2.49 -20.65 -37.94
CA ALA A 131 -3.16 -19.53 -37.28
C ALA A 131 -4.32 -18.99 -38.14
N PRO A 132 -5.57 -18.94 -37.64
CA PRO A 132 -6.65 -18.23 -38.30
C PRO A 132 -6.38 -16.72 -38.32
N PHE A 133 -6.85 -16.02 -39.35
CA PHE A 133 -6.71 -14.57 -39.48
C PHE A 133 -7.36 -13.79 -38.34
N ALA A 134 -8.36 -14.37 -37.67
CA ALA A 134 -8.95 -13.81 -36.46
C ALA A 134 -7.95 -13.67 -35.28
N GLU A 135 -6.81 -14.36 -35.32
CA GLU A 135 -5.75 -14.25 -34.31
C GLU A 135 -4.68 -13.22 -34.64
N PHE A 136 -4.71 -12.61 -35.82
CA PHE A 136 -3.77 -11.57 -36.20
C PHE A 136 -4.18 -10.25 -35.55
N GLN A 137 -3.20 -9.53 -35.01
CA GLN A 137 -3.40 -8.27 -34.31
C GLN A 137 -3.13 -7.10 -35.24
N LEU A 138 -3.97 -6.08 -35.18
CA LEU A 138 -3.77 -4.82 -35.89
C LEU A 138 -2.52 -4.11 -35.35
N ALA A 139 -1.62 -3.67 -36.22
CA ALA A 139 -0.44 -2.92 -35.81
C ALA A 139 -0.80 -1.50 -35.32
N ASP A 140 -0.07 -0.98 -34.33
CA ASP A 140 -0.36 0.28 -33.60
C ASP A 140 -0.44 1.55 -34.48
N ASN A 141 0.01 1.48 -35.74
CA ASN A 141 0.02 2.58 -36.71
C ASN A 141 -0.94 2.36 -37.89
N SER A 142 -1.88 1.42 -37.77
CA SER A 142 -2.84 1.05 -38.80
C SER A 142 -4.08 1.94 -38.81
N LYS A 143 -4.77 2.03 -39.96
CA LYS A 143 -5.94 2.89 -40.19
C LYS A 143 -7.28 2.13 -40.20
N ASP A 144 -7.25 0.83 -39.92
CA ASP A 144 -8.44 -0.01 -40.00
C ASP A 144 -9.49 0.33 -38.93
N GLU A 145 -10.76 0.30 -39.31
CA GLU A 145 -11.90 0.72 -38.49
C GLU A 145 -12.60 -0.46 -37.78
N ASN A 146 -12.35 -1.72 -38.18
CA ASN A 146 -13.12 -2.88 -37.72
C ASN A 146 -12.31 -3.98 -37.00
N GLY A 147 -10.97 -3.91 -37.05
CA GLY A 147 -10.04 -4.82 -36.39
C GLY A 147 -9.98 -6.23 -36.98
N ARG A 148 -10.38 -6.43 -38.24
CA ARG A 148 -10.45 -7.76 -38.88
C ARG A 148 -9.82 -7.74 -40.27
N ILE A 149 -8.98 -8.73 -40.55
CA ILE A 149 -8.44 -8.96 -41.88
C ILE A 149 -9.58 -9.24 -42.87
N ASP A 150 -9.62 -8.47 -43.95
CA ASP A 150 -10.40 -8.68 -45.16
C ASP A 150 -9.53 -9.45 -46.20
N PRO A 151 -9.79 -10.76 -46.41
CA PRO A 151 -9.01 -11.59 -47.33
C PRO A 151 -8.94 -11.04 -48.77
N ASP A 152 -9.93 -10.30 -49.23
CA ASP A 152 -9.96 -9.72 -50.59
C ASP A 152 -9.07 -8.47 -50.72
N GLN A 153 -8.77 -7.83 -49.58
CA GLN A 153 -7.90 -6.65 -49.50
C GLN A 153 -6.44 -7.01 -49.22
N VAL A 154 -6.13 -8.25 -48.84
CA VAL A 154 -4.74 -8.66 -48.58
C VAL A 154 -3.88 -8.45 -49.82
N ARG A 155 -2.85 -7.61 -49.71
CA ARG A 155 -1.88 -7.33 -50.78
C ARG A 155 -0.47 -7.84 -50.50
N THR A 156 -0.14 -8.16 -49.25
CA THR A 156 1.22 -8.62 -48.90
C THR A 156 1.18 -9.57 -47.73
N LEU A 157 1.88 -10.69 -47.88
CA LEU A 157 2.16 -11.66 -46.82
C LEU A 157 3.60 -11.47 -46.35
N MET A 158 3.88 -11.61 -45.05
CA MET A 158 5.21 -11.39 -44.47
C MET A 158 5.57 -12.49 -43.47
N ILE A 159 6.85 -12.82 -43.39
CA ILE A 159 7.44 -13.70 -42.38
C ILE A 159 8.74 -13.01 -41.92
N LEU A 160 8.76 -12.46 -40.71
CA LEU A 160 9.78 -11.52 -40.27
C LEU A 160 10.48 -12.03 -39.01
N ASP A 161 11.81 -11.92 -38.93
CA ASP A 161 12.51 -12.07 -37.66
C ASP A 161 12.52 -10.73 -36.91
N ALA A 162 11.92 -10.73 -35.72
CA ALA A 162 11.84 -9.57 -34.83
C ALA A 162 13.01 -9.48 -33.83
N ALA A 163 14.05 -10.34 -33.93
CA ALA A 163 15.22 -10.33 -33.05
C ALA A 163 15.85 -8.93 -32.87
N GLY A 164 15.85 -8.10 -33.92
CA GLY A 164 16.41 -6.75 -33.87
C GLY A 164 15.60 -5.76 -33.02
N LEU A 165 14.35 -6.08 -32.68
CA LEU A 165 13.45 -5.23 -31.89
C LEU A 165 13.43 -5.58 -30.41
N VAL A 166 13.86 -6.78 -30.04
CA VAL A 166 13.87 -7.24 -28.64
C VAL A 166 15.26 -7.06 -28.01
N PRO A 167 15.37 -6.51 -26.78
CA PRO A 167 16.66 -6.25 -26.11
C PRO A 167 17.57 -7.47 -25.97
N GLN A 168 16.98 -8.67 -25.89
CA GLN A 168 17.69 -9.94 -25.73
C GLN A 168 18.06 -10.63 -27.07
N GLY A 169 17.61 -10.13 -28.23
CA GLY A 169 17.76 -10.81 -29.53
C GLY A 169 19.20 -10.86 -30.08
N GLY A 170 20.10 -10.06 -29.50
CA GLY A 170 21.52 -10.00 -29.87
C GLY A 170 21.79 -9.46 -31.28
N SER A 171 23.06 -9.25 -31.62
CA SER A 171 23.49 -8.85 -32.97
C SER A 171 24.32 -9.97 -33.61
N GLY A 172 24.14 -10.24 -34.91
CA GLY A 172 24.95 -11.25 -35.59
C GLY A 172 24.32 -11.76 -36.87
N GLN A 173 25.03 -12.68 -37.53
CA GLN A 173 24.47 -13.41 -38.68
C GLN A 173 23.38 -14.37 -38.20
N ARG A 174 22.31 -14.49 -38.98
CA ARG A 174 21.14 -15.34 -38.73
C ARG A 174 20.67 -16.01 -40.01
N ARG A 175 19.90 -17.08 -39.82
CA ARG A 175 19.22 -17.82 -40.87
C ARG A 175 17.78 -18.11 -40.48
N LEU A 176 16.88 -17.80 -41.40
CA LEU A 176 15.46 -18.15 -41.35
C LEU A 176 15.15 -19.03 -42.56
N TRP A 177 14.54 -20.18 -42.32
CA TRP A 177 14.06 -21.08 -43.36
C TRP A 177 12.54 -21.17 -43.35
N VAL A 178 11.94 -21.26 -44.54
CA VAL A 178 10.49 -21.44 -44.74
C VAL A 178 10.27 -22.55 -45.77
N ALA A 179 9.58 -23.62 -45.39
CA ALA A 179 9.41 -24.82 -46.24
C ALA A 179 8.05 -24.90 -46.94
N ASN A 180 6.98 -24.45 -46.27
CA ASN A 180 5.63 -24.38 -46.82
C ASN A 180 4.96 -23.12 -46.28
N TYR A 181 4.17 -22.46 -47.12
CA TYR A 181 3.22 -21.43 -46.70
C TYR A 181 1.88 -21.72 -47.39
N GLU A 182 0.80 -21.79 -46.62
CA GLU A 182 -0.54 -22.15 -47.08
C GLU A 182 -1.55 -21.17 -46.49
N ILE A 183 -2.48 -20.68 -47.30
CA ILE A 183 -3.69 -20.00 -46.83
C ILE A 183 -4.86 -20.96 -47.08
N SER A 184 -5.67 -21.24 -46.05
CA SER A 184 -6.73 -22.25 -46.12
C SER A 184 -7.99 -21.83 -45.36
N SER A 185 -9.14 -22.36 -45.78
CA SER A 185 -10.43 -22.20 -45.09
C SER A 185 -10.64 -23.18 -43.92
N GLN A 186 -9.73 -24.13 -43.71
CA GLN A 186 -9.72 -25.08 -42.59
C GLN A 186 -8.30 -25.23 -42.00
N PRO A 187 -7.72 -24.21 -41.36
CA PRO A 187 -6.66 -24.46 -40.39
C PRO A 187 -7.26 -25.37 -39.28
N GLU A 188 -6.49 -26.29 -38.68
CA GLU A 188 -7.01 -27.23 -37.67
C GLU A 188 -7.78 -26.52 -36.53
N ALA A 189 -8.68 -27.27 -35.87
CA ALA A 189 -9.70 -26.71 -34.99
C ALA A 189 -9.13 -26.25 -33.64
N ALA A 190 -9.23 -24.95 -33.38
CA ALA A 190 -8.93 -24.31 -32.10
C ALA A 190 -9.55 -25.02 -30.89
N ALA A 191 -8.91 -24.88 -29.73
CA ALA A 191 -9.49 -25.26 -28.44
C ALA A 191 -10.95 -24.77 -28.35
N THR A 192 -11.89 -25.68 -28.09
CA THR A 192 -13.32 -25.35 -28.17
C THR A 192 -13.79 -24.69 -26.87
N LYS A 193 -14.49 -23.56 -27.01
CA LYS A 193 -15.18 -22.91 -25.91
C LYS A 193 -16.44 -23.72 -25.60
N THR A 194 -16.54 -24.26 -24.39
CA THR A 194 -17.75 -24.94 -23.92
C THR A 194 -18.94 -23.98 -23.91
N ALA A 195 -20.18 -24.49 -23.85
CA ALA A 195 -21.39 -23.67 -23.77
C ALA A 195 -21.42 -22.72 -22.55
N ALA A 196 -20.62 -22.99 -21.52
CA ALA A 196 -20.47 -22.17 -20.32
C ALA A 196 -19.39 -21.06 -20.45
N GLY A 197 -18.62 -21.05 -21.54
CA GLY A 197 -17.57 -20.08 -21.79
C GLY A 197 -16.15 -20.52 -21.39
N GLU A 198 -16.01 -21.71 -20.80
CA GLU A 198 -14.72 -22.32 -20.42
C GLU A 198 -13.98 -22.87 -21.64
N TRP A 199 -12.66 -22.79 -21.68
CA TRP A 199 -11.84 -23.42 -22.71
C TRP A 199 -11.30 -24.77 -22.19
N ASN A 200 -11.38 -25.81 -23.01
CA ASN A 200 -10.94 -27.17 -22.65
C ASN A 200 -9.94 -27.73 -23.69
N PHE A 201 -9.22 -28.78 -23.31
CA PHE A 201 -8.15 -29.39 -24.09
C PHE A 201 -8.55 -30.77 -24.62
N GLU A 202 -9.73 -30.92 -25.23
CA GLU A 202 -10.21 -32.24 -25.68
C GLU A 202 -9.54 -32.75 -26.96
N THR A 203 -9.00 -31.86 -27.82
CA THR A 203 -8.42 -32.26 -29.11
C THR A 203 -7.13 -31.54 -29.52
N THR A 204 -6.77 -30.38 -28.95
CA THR A 204 -5.59 -29.59 -29.38
C THR A 204 -4.97 -28.74 -28.27
N ALA A 205 -3.68 -28.40 -28.43
CA ALA A 205 -2.93 -27.46 -27.57
C ALA A 205 -2.96 -26.01 -28.12
N GLU A 206 -3.69 -25.76 -29.21
CA GLU A 206 -3.70 -24.50 -29.97
C GLU A 206 -3.92 -23.24 -29.12
N GLY A 207 -3.11 -22.21 -29.40
CA GLY A 207 -3.07 -20.92 -28.71
C GLY A 207 -2.08 -20.86 -27.54
N TRP A 208 -1.50 -21.98 -27.11
CA TRP A 208 -0.42 -22.01 -26.10
C TRP A 208 0.95 -22.18 -26.76
N ILE A 209 1.89 -21.36 -26.32
CA ILE A 209 3.26 -21.23 -26.82
C ILE A 209 4.19 -21.74 -25.72
N ALA A 210 5.08 -22.67 -26.04
CA ALA A 210 6.09 -23.11 -25.09
C ALA A 210 7.08 -21.97 -24.79
N ILE A 211 7.45 -21.81 -23.52
CA ILE A 211 8.51 -20.90 -23.07
C ILE A 211 9.76 -21.76 -22.82
N PRO A 212 10.70 -21.87 -23.79
CA PRO A 212 11.90 -22.66 -23.60
C PRO A 212 12.90 -21.92 -22.69
N PRO A 213 13.61 -22.64 -21.81
CA PRO A 213 14.66 -22.05 -21.00
C PRO A 213 15.87 -21.62 -21.87
N PRO A 214 16.57 -20.51 -21.54
CA PRO A 214 17.71 -20.03 -22.30
C PRO A 214 18.81 -21.10 -22.42
N GLY A 215 19.20 -21.47 -23.65
CA GLY A 215 20.24 -22.50 -23.89
C GLY A 215 19.74 -23.85 -24.38
N GLY A 216 18.44 -23.99 -24.70
CA GLY A 216 17.96 -25.05 -25.60
C GLY A 216 17.40 -26.32 -24.95
N ALA A 217 17.00 -26.29 -23.68
CA ALA A 217 16.25 -27.42 -23.11
C ALA A 217 14.87 -27.53 -23.78
N ARG A 218 14.48 -28.75 -24.16
CA ARG A 218 13.24 -29.03 -24.90
C ARG A 218 12.02 -28.89 -23.98
N VAL A 219 11.02 -28.13 -24.42
CA VAL A 219 9.67 -28.09 -23.85
C VAL A 219 8.73 -28.73 -24.88
N GLN A 220 8.08 -29.83 -24.53
CA GLN A 220 7.15 -30.55 -25.38
C GLN A 220 5.71 -30.28 -24.91
N LEU A 221 4.88 -29.82 -25.84
CA LEU A 221 3.44 -29.65 -25.63
C LEU A 221 2.69 -30.82 -26.27
N SER A 222 1.77 -31.40 -25.54
CA SER A 222 0.89 -32.47 -26.03
C SER A 222 -0.45 -32.39 -25.32
N VAL A 223 -1.52 -32.89 -25.92
CA VAL A 223 -2.78 -33.11 -25.20
C VAL A 223 -2.80 -34.56 -24.72
N VAL A 224 -3.18 -34.77 -23.45
CA VAL A 224 -3.36 -36.12 -22.90
C VAL A 224 -4.81 -36.34 -22.49
N ASN A 225 -5.32 -37.53 -22.77
CA ASN A 225 -6.64 -37.92 -22.33
C ASN A 225 -6.65 -38.16 -20.83
N VAL A 226 -7.55 -37.48 -20.12
CA VAL A 226 -7.80 -37.67 -18.69
C VAL A 226 -9.21 -38.21 -18.56
N ARG A 227 -9.38 -39.44 -18.06
CA ARG A 227 -10.71 -40.06 -17.98
C ARG A 227 -11.52 -39.45 -16.83
N ASP A 228 -12.73 -39.00 -17.16
CA ASP A 228 -13.84 -38.68 -16.25
C ASP A 228 -13.45 -37.88 -15.00
N ASN A 229 -12.67 -36.82 -15.18
CA ASN A 229 -12.36 -35.88 -14.11
C ASN A 229 -13.11 -34.55 -14.35
N PRO A 230 -14.00 -34.14 -13.42
CA PRO A 230 -14.80 -32.93 -13.57
C PRO A 230 -13.98 -31.63 -13.72
N ALA A 231 -12.72 -31.63 -13.25
CA ALA A 231 -11.77 -30.51 -13.39
C ALA A 231 -11.28 -30.28 -14.84
N VAL A 232 -11.36 -31.30 -15.71
CA VAL A 232 -10.67 -31.30 -17.01
C VAL A 232 -11.49 -31.79 -18.20
N GLY A 233 -12.63 -32.45 -17.99
CA GLY A 233 -13.36 -33.10 -19.08
C GLY A 233 -12.61 -34.32 -19.60
N SER A 234 -12.50 -34.49 -20.92
CA SER A 234 -11.83 -35.66 -21.53
C SER A 234 -10.32 -35.47 -21.84
N GLY A 235 -9.77 -34.26 -21.73
CA GLY A 235 -8.35 -33.98 -22.06
C GLY A 235 -7.72 -32.79 -21.33
N ALA A 236 -6.39 -32.81 -21.19
CA ALA A 236 -5.58 -31.77 -20.53
C ALA A 236 -4.33 -31.42 -21.36
N LEU A 237 -3.88 -30.17 -21.29
CA LEU A 237 -2.61 -29.74 -21.89
C LEU A 237 -1.45 -30.22 -21.02
N ARG A 238 -0.62 -31.10 -21.58
CA ARG A 238 0.61 -31.61 -20.98
C ARG A 238 1.82 -30.84 -21.47
N ILE A 239 2.58 -30.32 -20.51
CA ILE A 239 3.83 -29.60 -20.70
C ILE A 239 4.93 -30.46 -20.10
N ALA A 240 5.75 -31.07 -20.94
CA ALA A 240 6.90 -31.88 -20.53
C ALA A 240 8.20 -31.14 -20.81
N TYR A 241 9.05 -30.99 -19.80
CA TYR A 241 10.27 -30.20 -19.89
C TYR A 241 11.32 -30.72 -18.91
N ARG A 242 12.57 -30.34 -19.13
CA ARG A 242 13.65 -30.58 -18.17
C ARG A 242 13.92 -29.30 -17.39
N VAL A 243 13.87 -29.40 -16.07
CA VAL A 243 14.27 -28.31 -15.18
C VAL A 243 15.79 -28.23 -15.13
N GLU A 244 16.30 -27.02 -15.27
CA GLU A 244 17.71 -26.67 -15.15
C GLU A 244 17.85 -25.51 -14.17
N LYS A 245 18.90 -25.52 -13.35
CA LYS A 245 19.18 -24.46 -12.38
C LYS A 245 19.11 -23.05 -12.99
N LYS A 246 18.38 -22.17 -12.30
CA LYS A 246 18.11 -20.76 -12.62
C LYS A 246 17.34 -20.53 -13.93
N LYS A 247 16.62 -21.54 -14.42
CA LYS A 247 15.80 -21.40 -15.64
C LYS A 247 14.35 -21.76 -15.36
N VAL A 248 13.45 -21.13 -16.11
CA VAL A 248 12.00 -21.35 -16.05
C VAL A 248 11.56 -22.03 -17.33
N ALA A 249 10.63 -22.97 -17.20
CA ALA A 249 9.94 -23.58 -18.33
C ALA A 249 8.43 -23.47 -18.10
N GLY A 250 7.68 -23.23 -19.17
CA GLY A 250 6.26 -22.97 -19.04
C GLY A 250 5.57 -22.83 -20.37
N VAL A 251 4.36 -22.30 -20.32
CA VAL A 251 3.56 -21.96 -21.48
C VAL A 251 3.00 -20.56 -21.36
N LEU A 252 2.87 -19.89 -22.49
CA LEU A 252 2.27 -18.59 -22.64
C LEU A 252 1.09 -18.71 -23.60
N ARG A 253 -0.01 -18.03 -23.29
CA ARG A 253 -1.10 -17.83 -24.22
C ARG A 253 -1.38 -16.36 -24.40
N GLN A 254 -1.42 -15.91 -25.66
CA GLN A 254 -1.87 -14.56 -25.94
C GLN A 254 -3.38 -14.43 -25.75
N VAL A 255 -3.79 -13.30 -25.17
CA VAL A 255 -5.18 -12.94 -24.89
C VAL A 255 -5.45 -11.60 -25.58
N ASN A 256 -6.38 -11.57 -26.54
CA ASN A 256 -6.63 -10.36 -27.35
C ASN A 256 -7.31 -9.23 -26.54
N ARG A 257 -8.10 -9.59 -25.53
CA ARG A 257 -8.73 -8.68 -24.56
C ARG A 257 -9.03 -9.48 -23.29
N PHE A 258 -8.49 -9.05 -22.16
CA PHE A 258 -8.79 -9.66 -20.86
C PHE A 258 -9.97 -8.92 -20.25
N ASP A 259 -11.19 -9.40 -20.53
CA ASP A 259 -12.45 -8.80 -20.09
C ASP A 259 -13.02 -9.46 -18.83
N GLY A 260 -12.14 -10.01 -17.99
CA GLY A 260 -12.49 -10.70 -16.75
C GLY A 260 -11.98 -10.04 -15.49
N ALA A 261 -12.61 -10.36 -14.37
CA ALA A 261 -12.18 -9.97 -13.03
C ALA A 261 -11.06 -10.87 -12.47
N GLY A 262 -10.57 -11.84 -13.25
CA GLY A 262 -9.61 -12.84 -12.81
C GLY A 262 -9.43 -14.00 -13.79
N VAL A 263 -8.55 -14.93 -13.42
CA VAL A 263 -8.28 -16.19 -14.12
C VAL A 263 -8.71 -17.33 -13.22
N ARG A 264 -9.49 -18.26 -13.78
CA ARG A 264 -9.73 -19.55 -13.14
C ARG A 264 -9.15 -20.67 -14.00
N THR A 265 -8.40 -21.59 -13.41
CA THR A 265 -7.80 -22.73 -14.12
C THR A 265 -7.60 -23.92 -13.18
N PHE A 266 -7.53 -25.13 -13.73
CA PHE A 266 -7.14 -26.33 -13.00
C PHE A 266 -5.72 -26.74 -13.36
N LEU A 267 -4.89 -27.06 -12.38
CA LEU A 267 -3.50 -27.45 -12.59
C LEU A 267 -3.17 -28.75 -11.85
N MET A 268 -2.24 -29.53 -12.38
CA MET A 268 -1.62 -30.66 -11.67
C MET A 268 -0.15 -30.78 -12.06
N THR A 269 0.72 -31.09 -11.10
CA THR A 269 2.15 -31.31 -11.33
C THR A 269 2.53 -32.72 -10.88
N ARG A 270 3.53 -33.34 -11.52
CA ARG A 270 4.03 -34.68 -11.09
C ARG A 270 5.02 -34.63 -9.92
N ALA A 271 5.35 -33.44 -9.47
CA ALA A 271 6.23 -33.20 -8.35
C ALA A 271 5.75 -31.97 -7.57
N PRO A 272 6.05 -31.89 -6.25
CA PRO A 272 5.82 -30.66 -5.50
C PRO A 272 6.64 -29.54 -6.14
N THR A 273 5.96 -28.47 -6.55
CA THR A 273 6.60 -27.34 -7.19
C THR A 273 5.75 -26.09 -7.09
N VAL A 274 6.15 -25.08 -7.83
CA VAL A 274 5.70 -23.72 -7.75
C VAL A 274 5.34 -23.31 -9.15
N VAL A 275 4.05 -23.22 -9.37
CA VAL A 275 3.56 -22.74 -10.66
C VAL A 275 3.29 -21.26 -10.51
N VAL A 276 3.96 -20.48 -11.34
CA VAL A 276 3.74 -19.05 -11.47
C VAL A 276 2.66 -18.84 -12.51
N ILE A 277 1.53 -18.27 -12.08
CA ILE A 277 0.50 -17.76 -12.99
C ILE A 277 0.83 -16.31 -13.25
N GLY A 278 1.13 -15.97 -14.50
CA GLY A 278 1.52 -14.63 -14.91
C GLY A 278 0.50 -13.99 -15.83
N LEU A 279 0.35 -12.68 -15.71
CA LEU A 279 -0.33 -11.83 -16.68
C LEU A 279 0.70 -10.84 -17.22
N ILE A 280 0.86 -10.81 -18.54
CA ILE A 280 1.75 -9.88 -19.21
C ILE A 280 0.89 -8.84 -19.92
N GLU A 281 1.30 -7.59 -19.80
CA GLU A 281 0.67 -6.43 -20.42
C GLU A 281 1.34 -6.08 -21.76
N ARG A 282 0.64 -5.27 -22.58
CA ARG A 282 1.11 -4.86 -23.93
C ARG A 282 2.41 -4.07 -23.90
N ASP A 283 2.69 -3.36 -22.82
CA ASP A 283 3.93 -2.62 -22.60
C ASP A 283 5.10 -3.55 -22.16
N GLY A 284 4.82 -4.83 -21.91
CA GLY A 284 5.79 -5.83 -21.44
C GLY A 284 5.87 -5.94 -19.91
N SER A 285 5.02 -5.23 -19.17
CA SER A 285 4.90 -5.37 -17.73
C SER A 285 4.38 -6.76 -17.38
N SER A 286 5.01 -7.41 -16.40
CA SER A 286 4.72 -8.78 -16.01
C SER A 286 4.29 -8.83 -14.56
N TYR A 287 3.10 -9.36 -14.32
CA TYR A 287 2.53 -9.59 -13.01
C TYR A 287 2.41 -11.07 -12.77
N HIS A 288 2.70 -11.53 -11.56
CA HIS A 288 2.65 -12.92 -11.23
C HIS A 288 1.95 -13.19 -9.90
N HIS A 289 1.37 -14.39 -9.80
CA HIS A 289 0.93 -14.98 -8.56
C HIS A 289 1.55 -16.38 -8.45
N PRO A 290 2.44 -16.61 -7.47
CA PRO A 290 3.01 -17.94 -7.25
C PRO A 290 1.99 -18.83 -6.55
N VAL A 291 1.80 -20.04 -7.09
CA VAL A 291 0.90 -21.05 -6.55
C VAL A 291 1.71 -22.28 -6.17
N GLN A 292 1.63 -22.68 -4.89
CA GLN A 292 2.18 -23.96 -4.44
C GLN A 292 1.36 -25.13 -4.97
N MET A 293 2.03 -26.12 -5.56
CA MET A 293 1.39 -27.32 -6.11
C MET A 293 1.90 -28.57 -5.39
N ALA A 294 0.97 -29.40 -4.91
CA ALA A 294 1.26 -30.76 -4.46
C ALA A 294 1.32 -31.72 -5.67
N PRO A 295 2.11 -32.81 -5.60
CA PRO A 295 2.21 -33.76 -6.69
C PRO A 295 0.91 -34.56 -6.88
N ASP A 296 0.59 -34.88 -8.13
CA ASP A 296 -0.47 -35.80 -8.56
C ASP A 296 -1.90 -35.42 -8.12
N GLU A 297 -2.12 -34.18 -7.71
CA GLU A 297 -3.44 -33.65 -7.33
C GLU A 297 -3.87 -32.52 -8.28
N TRP A 298 -5.14 -32.55 -8.71
CA TRP A 298 -5.75 -31.46 -9.46
C TRP A 298 -6.21 -30.37 -8.49
N ARG A 299 -5.68 -29.17 -8.66
CA ARG A 299 -6.03 -28.00 -7.85
C ARG A 299 -6.74 -26.95 -8.71
N GLU A 300 -7.87 -26.46 -8.23
CA GLU A 300 -8.53 -25.28 -8.78
C GLU A 300 -7.82 -24.01 -8.30
N ILE A 301 -7.48 -23.16 -9.25
CA ILE A 301 -6.85 -21.87 -9.04
C ILE A 301 -7.82 -20.82 -9.53
N ASP A 302 -8.43 -20.05 -8.62
CA ASP A 302 -9.32 -18.92 -8.92
C ASP A 302 -8.67 -17.65 -8.38
N LEU A 303 -8.00 -16.92 -9.28
CA LEU A 303 -7.24 -15.72 -8.96
C LEU A 303 -7.94 -14.48 -9.50
N ARG A 304 -8.13 -13.49 -8.64
CA ARG A 304 -8.60 -12.16 -9.00
C ARG A 304 -7.42 -11.28 -9.38
N LEU A 305 -7.70 -10.23 -10.13
CA LEU A 305 -6.65 -9.30 -10.62
C LEU A 305 -5.80 -8.72 -9.48
N GLN A 306 -6.41 -8.46 -8.32
CA GLN A 306 -5.75 -7.96 -7.11
C GLN A 306 -4.79 -8.96 -6.46
N ASP A 307 -4.87 -10.25 -6.81
CA ASP A 307 -4.00 -11.28 -6.25
C ASP A 307 -2.62 -11.26 -6.94
N PHE A 308 -2.51 -10.71 -8.14
CA PHE A 308 -1.26 -10.65 -8.89
C PHE A 308 -0.36 -9.51 -8.39
N SER A 309 0.93 -9.79 -8.26
CA SER A 309 1.97 -8.84 -7.84
C SER A 309 2.96 -8.59 -8.96
N LEU A 310 3.56 -7.40 -8.99
CA LEU A 310 4.52 -7.04 -10.03
C LEU A 310 5.81 -7.88 -9.94
N ALA A 311 6.33 -8.35 -11.08
CA ALA A 311 7.60 -9.07 -11.13
C ALA A 311 8.83 -8.16 -10.97
N GLU A 312 9.85 -8.61 -10.22
CA GLU A 312 11.06 -7.82 -9.91
C GLU A 312 11.86 -7.35 -11.13
N ASP A 313 11.82 -8.11 -12.23
CA ASP A 313 12.50 -7.78 -13.50
C ASP A 313 11.58 -7.10 -14.52
N SER A 314 10.35 -6.79 -14.11
CA SER A 314 9.39 -6.04 -14.89
C SER A 314 9.82 -4.57 -14.97
N LYS A 315 9.65 -3.97 -16.15
CA LYS A 315 9.93 -2.54 -16.38
C LYS A 315 8.77 -1.64 -15.99
N ASP A 316 7.85 -2.19 -15.20
CA ASP A 316 6.58 -1.58 -14.93
C ASP A 316 6.72 -0.26 -14.19
N GLU A 317 5.81 0.62 -14.56
CA GLU A 317 5.88 2.02 -14.31
C GLU A 317 5.04 2.43 -13.09
N ASN A 318 4.09 1.61 -12.61
CA ASN A 318 3.13 2.05 -11.57
C ASN A 318 2.75 0.98 -10.51
N GLY A 319 3.20 -0.27 -10.62
CA GLY A 319 2.91 -1.35 -9.68
C GLY A 319 1.47 -1.86 -9.71
N ARG A 320 0.68 -1.56 -10.75
CA ARG A 320 -0.76 -1.89 -10.83
C ARG A 320 -1.13 -2.59 -12.13
N LEU A 321 -1.62 -3.81 -12.00
CA LEU A 321 -2.11 -4.63 -13.11
C LEU A 321 -3.33 -3.98 -13.79
N ASP A 322 -3.20 -3.65 -15.07
CA ASP A 322 -4.22 -3.11 -15.96
C ASP A 322 -4.83 -4.23 -16.83
N PRO A 323 -6.06 -4.69 -16.54
CA PRO A 323 -6.71 -5.77 -17.27
C PRO A 323 -6.89 -5.47 -18.76
N ASP A 324 -7.08 -4.21 -19.15
CA ASP A 324 -7.26 -3.85 -20.56
C ASP A 324 -5.94 -3.94 -21.34
N GLN A 325 -4.80 -3.88 -20.63
CA GLN A 325 -3.47 -4.06 -21.19
C GLN A 325 -3.01 -5.51 -21.17
N VAL A 326 -3.63 -6.40 -20.40
CA VAL A 326 -3.23 -7.81 -20.37
C VAL A 326 -3.36 -8.43 -21.77
N ASN A 327 -2.23 -8.82 -22.33
CA ASN A 327 -2.11 -9.41 -23.66
C ASN A 327 -1.66 -10.87 -23.63
N ALA A 328 -1.23 -11.39 -22.48
CA ALA A 328 -0.85 -12.78 -22.34
C ALA A 328 -1.05 -13.33 -20.93
N LEU A 329 -1.46 -14.60 -20.87
CA LEU A 329 -1.50 -15.46 -19.70
C LEU A 329 -0.28 -16.39 -19.74
N VAL A 330 0.47 -16.45 -18.65
CA VAL A 330 1.62 -17.34 -18.49
C VAL A 330 1.33 -18.35 -17.40
N ILE A 331 1.71 -19.60 -17.64
CA ILE A 331 1.73 -20.65 -16.63
C ILE A 331 3.12 -21.29 -16.71
N ALA A 332 3.93 -21.06 -15.68
CA ALA A 332 5.33 -21.48 -15.70
C ALA A 332 5.75 -22.18 -14.41
N ASP A 333 6.57 -23.21 -14.52
CA ASP A 333 7.17 -23.86 -13.36
C ASP A 333 8.47 -23.16 -12.96
N ALA A 334 8.49 -22.62 -11.75
CA ALA A 334 9.65 -21.95 -11.16
C ALA A 334 10.62 -22.94 -10.47
N ALA A 335 10.45 -24.25 -10.65
CA ALA A 335 11.31 -25.29 -10.09
C ALA A 335 12.80 -25.03 -10.27
N GLY A 336 13.26 -24.43 -11.37
CA GLY A 336 14.69 -24.18 -11.61
C GLY A 336 15.34 -23.24 -10.59
N PHE A 337 14.57 -22.50 -9.79
CA PHE A 337 15.07 -21.69 -8.68
C PHE A 337 15.09 -22.43 -7.34
N LEU A 338 14.64 -23.69 -7.29
CA LEU A 338 14.65 -24.53 -6.10
C LEU A 338 15.95 -25.38 -6.00
N PRO A 339 16.44 -25.67 -4.79
CA PRO A 339 17.54 -26.62 -4.58
C PRO A 339 17.15 -28.02 -5.11
N ASP A 340 18.07 -28.71 -5.78
CA ASP A 340 17.91 -30.09 -6.28
C ASP A 340 16.79 -30.33 -7.32
N ALA A 341 16.38 -29.28 -8.04
CA ALA A 341 15.27 -29.38 -8.99
C ALA A 341 15.59 -29.99 -10.36
N ASP A 342 16.87 -30.26 -10.65
CA ASP A 342 17.34 -30.78 -11.94
C ASP A 342 16.66 -32.13 -12.27
N GLY A 343 15.96 -32.19 -13.41
CA GLY A 343 15.26 -33.41 -13.82
C GLY A 343 14.09 -33.15 -14.76
N ASP A 344 13.57 -34.22 -15.35
CA ASP A 344 12.42 -34.13 -16.24
C ASP A 344 11.13 -33.93 -15.40
N ARG A 345 10.28 -33.01 -15.82
CA ARG A 345 9.04 -32.60 -15.15
C ARG A 345 7.86 -32.62 -16.11
N GLU A 346 6.68 -32.65 -15.52
CA GLU A 346 5.40 -32.62 -16.21
C GLU A 346 4.42 -31.74 -15.44
N LEU A 347 3.86 -30.75 -16.14
CA LEU A 347 2.79 -29.87 -15.69
C LEU A 347 1.58 -30.10 -16.60
N LEU A 348 0.41 -30.28 -15.99
CA LEU A 348 -0.86 -30.49 -16.67
C LEU A 348 -1.78 -29.30 -16.40
N VAL A 349 -2.29 -28.71 -17.48
CA VAL A 349 -3.26 -27.61 -17.43
C VAL A 349 -4.62 -28.14 -17.89
N GLY A 350 -5.60 -27.97 -17.01
CA GLY A 350 -6.98 -28.39 -17.16
C GLY A 350 -7.85 -27.31 -17.80
N LYS A 351 -9.16 -27.37 -17.54
CA LYS A 351 -10.06 -26.30 -17.99
C LYS A 351 -9.61 -24.94 -17.45
N TYR A 352 -9.80 -23.89 -18.23
CA TYR A 352 -9.58 -22.53 -17.76
C TYR A 352 -10.60 -21.55 -18.33
N GLU A 353 -10.78 -20.45 -17.62
CA GLU A 353 -11.65 -19.35 -17.99
C GLU A 353 -11.07 -18.01 -17.54
N ILE A 354 -11.39 -16.97 -18.30
CA ILE A 354 -11.28 -15.58 -17.86
C ILE A 354 -12.63 -15.26 -17.20
N VAL A 355 -12.63 -15.03 -15.89
CA VAL A 355 -13.86 -14.97 -15.09
C VAL A 355 -14.60 -13.67 -15.38
N SER A 356 -15.79 -13.74 -15.99
CA SER A 356 -16.58 -12.54 -16.33
C SER A 356 -17.06 -11.77 -15.08
N ALA A 357 -17.18 -10.44 -15.19
CA ALA A 357 -17.70 -9.59 -14.13
C ALA A 357 -19.15 -9.95 -13.71
N ALA A 358 -19.96 -10.51 -14.62
CA ALA A 358 -21.35 -10.92 -14.35
C ALA A 358 -21.47 -12.24 -13.59
N ALA A 359 -20.57 -13.20 -13.84
CA ALA A 359 -20.51 -14.47 -13.09
C ALA A 359 -20.02 -14.27 -11.64
N ALA A 360 -19.21 -13.23 -11.40
CA ALA A 360 -18.80 -12.82 -10.06
C ALA A 360 -19.98 -12.31 -9.19
N ALA A 361 -21.05 -11.80 -9.82
CA ALA A 361 -22.23 -11.29 -9.11
C ALA A 361 -23.25 -12.38 -8.74
N THR A 362 -23.34 -13.49 -9.50
CA THR A 362 -24.33 -14.56 -9.26
C THR A 362 -23.90 -15.58 -8.20
N ALA A 363 -22.60 -15.76 -7.96
CA ALA A 363 -22.11 -16.55 -6.82
C ALA A 363 -22.38 -15.87 -5.45
N SER A 364 -22.66 -14.56 -5.45
CA SER A 364 -23.00 -13.79 -4.24
C SER A 364 -24.41 -14.09 -3.70
N THR A 365 -25.31 -14.69 -4.49
CA THR A 365 -26.73 -14.87 -4.09
C THR A 365 -27.07 -16.22 -3.46
N SER A 366 -26.16 -17.21 -3.42
CA SER A 366 -26.41 -18.51 -2.77
C SER A 366 -25.54 -18.80 -1.54
N ALA A 367 -24.77 -17.82 -1.04
CA ALA A 367 -23.95 -17.95 0.18
C ALA A 367 -24.36 -16.98 1.30
N ASN A 368 -25.58 -16.41 1.22
CA ASN A 368 -26.14 -15.55 2.26
C ASN A 368 -26.69 -16.36 3.45
N SER A 369 -25.77 -17.03 4.16
CA SER A 369 -25.92 -17.37 5.58
C SER A 369 -24.56 -17.75 6.20
N THR A 370 -23.59 -16.82 6.24
CA THR A 370 -22.49 -16.74 7.24
C THR A 370 -21.48 -15.65 6.83
N GLY A 371 -21.21 -14.71 7.74
CA GLY A 371 -19.94 -13.97 7.85
C GLY A 371 -19.71 -12.81 6.87
N GLY A 372 -19.88 -11.57 7.35
CA GLY A 372 -19.53 -10.33 6.63
C GLY A 372 -18.01 -10.15 6.49
N GLY A 373 -17.60 -9.57 5.36
CA GLY A 373 -16.21 -9.52 4.90
C GLY A 373 -15.35 -8.41 5.53
N GLU A 374 -14.13 -8.80 5.90
CA GLU A 374 -13.00 -7.95 6.29
C GLU A 374 -11.85 -8.15 5.27
N HIS A 375 -11.11 -7.07 5.01
CA HIS A 375 -9.91 -6.89 4.16
C HIS A 375 -9.36 -8.09 3.36
N ALA A 376 -9.14 -7.89 2.04
CA ALA A 376 -8.57 -8.86 1.09
C ALA A 376 -7.45 -9.71 1.71
N GLY A 377 -7.81 -10.96 2.05
CA GLY A 377 -7.31 -11.62 3.26
C GLY A 377 -6.15 -12.57 3.04
N THR A 378 -5.12 -12.38 3.86
CA THR A 378 -4.21 -13.43 4.34
C THR A 378 -4.91 -14.47 5.25
N GLY A 379 -6.24 -14.45 5.34
CA GLY A 379 -7.02 -15.41 6.11
C GLY A 379 -6.86 -15.32 7.63
N TYR A 380 -6.19 -14.26 8.14
CA TYR A 380 -6.04 -14.03 9.57
C TYR A 380 -7.37 -13.64 10.21
N VAL A 381 -7.79 -14.41 11.20
CA VAL A 381 -8.87 -14.10 12.14
C VAL A 381 -8.26 -13.67 13.48
N PRO A 382 -8.98 -12.87 14.30
CA PRO A 382 -8.58 -12.65 15.68
C PRO A 382 -8.27 -13.98 16.35
N LEU A 383 -7.14 -14.06 17.06
CA LEU A 383 -6.78 -15.26 17.80
C LEU A 383 -7.80 -15.41 18.95
N VAL A 384 -8.62 -16.47 18.90
CA VAL A 384 -9.70 -16.74 19.85
C VAL A 384 -9.62 -18.19 20.29
N THR A 385 -8.98 -18.45 21.42
CA THR A 385 -8.79 -19.82 21.94
C THR A 385 -9.92 -20.24 22.89
N THR A 386 -10.64 -19.27 23.49
CA THR A 386 -11.72 -19.51 24.46
C THR A 386 -12.96 -18.60 24.28
N GLY A 387 -13.10 -17.94 23.13
CA GLY A 387 -14.18 -16.97 22.88
C GLY A 387 -13.85 -15.51 23.24
N LEU A 388 -12.64 -15.25 23.73
CA LEU A 388 -12.07 -13.93 23.98
C LEU A 388 -10.98 -13.62 22.94
N ALA A 389 -10.90 -12.38 22.49
CA ALA A 389 -9.88 -11.93 21.54
C ALA A 389 -8.51 -11.80 22.23
N SER A 390 -7.44 -12.14 21.50
CA SER A 390 -6.07 -11.94 21.96
C SER A 390 -5.77 -10.48 22.31
N ALA A 391 -4.91 -10.35 23.30
CA ALA A 391 -4.65 -9.12 24.00
C ALA A 391 -3.48 -8.29 23.48
N SER A 392 -2.45 -8.94 22.93
CA SER A 392 -1.44 -8.25 22.12
C SER A 392 -2.02 -7.79 20.78
N GLY A 393 -3.26 -8.18 20.46
CA GLY A 393 -3.84 -8.05 19.13
C GLY A 393 -3.35 -9.13 18.19
N ALA A 394 -2.91 -10.29 18.71
CA ALA A 394 -2.47 -11.40 17.88
C ALA A 394 -3.62 -11.96 17.03
N ARG A 395 -3.27 -12.37 15.83
CA ARG A 395 -4.18 -12.90 14.83
C ARG A 395 -3.61 -14.20 14.29
N ALA A 396 -4.46 -15.15 13.91
CA ALA A 396 -4.01 -16.40 13.31
C ALA A 396 -4.81 -16.76 12.07
N THR A 397 -4.20 -17.47 11.13
CA THR A 397 -4.90 -17.93 9.95
C THR A 397 -5.90 -19.03 10.29
N LYS A 398 -6.97 -19.12 9.49
CA LYS A 398 -8.00 -20.15 9.63
C LYS A 398 -7.40 -21.54 9.37
N GLY A 399 -7.38 -22.40 10.40
CA GLY A 399 -6.84 -23.77 10.33
C GLY A 399 -5.90 -24.12 11.46
N ILE A 400 -5.30 -23.11 12.11
CA ILE A 400 -4.29 -23.31 13.15
C ILE A 400 -4.78 -24.19 14.32
N SER A 401 -3.88 -25.03 14.82
CA SER A 401 -4.16 -25.97 15.91
C SER A 401 -3.73 -25.42 17.27
N TYR A 402 -4.44 -25.83 18.32
CA TYR A 402 -4.18 -25.40 19.70
C TYR A 402 -3.98 -26.59 20.66
N PRO A 403 -2.85 -27.32 20.54
CA PRO A 403 -2.57 -28.47 21.40
C PRO A 403 -2.17 -28.06 22.83
N GLY A 404 -1.95 -29.05 23.70
CA GLY A 404 -1.45 -28.78 25.06
C GLY A 404 -0.10 -28.06 25.02
N GLY A 405 -0.03 -26.93 25.72
CA GLY A 405 1.17 -26.11 25.84
C GLY A 405 2.09 -26.59 26.96
N LYS A 406 3.22 -25.89 27.13
CA LYS A 406 4.07 -26.02 28.31
C LYS A 406 3.27 -25.67 29.56
N PHE A 407 2.44 -24.63 29.46
CA PHE A 407 1.49 -24.22 30.47
C PHE A 407 0.13 -23.98 29.80
N GLY A 408 -0.84 -24.85 30.06
CA GLY A 408 -2.17 -24.71 29.46
C GLY A 408 -2.18 -25.18 28.01
N GLN A 409 -2.37 -24.24 27.08
CA GLN A 409 -2.60 -24.50 25.66
C GLN A 409 -1.62 -23.67 24.82
N GLY A 410 -0.93 -24.32 23.90
CA GLY A 410 -0.02 -23.67 22.96
C GLY A 410 -0.67 -23.52 21.60
N VAL A 411 0.12 -23.05 20.63
CA VAL A 411 -0.27 -22.96 19.23
C VAL A 411 0.67 -23.81 18.37
N LEU A 412 0.09 -24.48 17.38
CA LEU A 412 0.82 -25.31 16.42
C LEU A 412 0.41 -24.89 15.01
N ALA A 413 1.39 -24.48 14.23
CA ALA A 413 1.30 -24.40 12.78
C ALA A 413 1.90 -25.69 12.21
N ASP A 414 1.03 -26.62 11.81
CA ASP A 414 1.38 -27.92 11.25
C ASP A 414 0.89 -28.14 9.81
N ALA A 415 0.42 -27.07 9.15
CA ALA A 415 0.11 -27.09 7.72
C ALA A 415 0.54 -25.81 6.99
N PRO A 416 0.76 -25.87 5.65
CA PRO A 416 1.05 -24.69 4.84
C PRO A 416 -0.04 -23.61 4.97
N GLY A 417 0.37 -22.38 5.28
CA GLY A 417 -0.55 -21.24 5.45
C GLY A 417 -1.05 -21.05 6.90
N GLU A 418 -0.73 -21.96 7.82
CA GLU A 418 -1.01 -21.78 9.25
C GLU A 418 0.04 -20.89 9.91
N LEU A 419 -0.37 -19.74 10.43
CA LEU A 419 0.53 -18.72 10.95
C LEU A 419 -0.13 -17.96 12.10
N VAL A 420 0.67 -17.47 13.04
CA VAL A 420 0.25 -16.46 14.03
C VAL A 420 1.00 -15.17 13.76
N ALA A 421 0.30 -14.05 13.68
CA ALA A 421 0.87 -12.72 13.61
C ALA A 421 0.66 -12.01 14.97
N VAL A 422 1.74 -11.53 15.58
CA VAL A 422 1.74 -10.79 16.84
C VAL A 422 2.22 -9.35 16.60
N PRO A 423 1.41 -8.32 16.89
CA PRO A 423 1.79 -6.92 16.65
C PRO A 423 3.04 -6.48 17.42
N THR A 424 3.90 -5.68 16.79
CA THR A 424 5.18 -5.21 17.36
C THR A 424 5.09 -3.87 18.11
N ARG A 425 3.88 -3.47 18.54
CA ARG A 425 3.60 -2.14 19.12
C ARG A 425 4.44 -1.86 20.37
N GLY A 426 5.44 -0.98 20.26
CA GLY A 426 6.35 -0.62 21.36
C GLY A 426 7.70 -1.34 21.33
N LEU A 427 7.96 -2.19 20.33
CA LEU A 427 9.26 -2.80 20.09
C LEU A 427 10.20 -1.79 19.41
N GLY A 428 11.33 -1.50 20.05
CA GLY A 428 12.37 -0.63 19.50
C GLY A 428 13.23 -1.36 18.47
N ARG A 429 13.81 -0.60 17.53
CA ARG A 429 14.78 -1.16 16.57
C ARG A 429 16.10 -1.51 17.22
N ASP A 430 16.62 -0.64 18.08
CA ASP A 430 18.03 -0.70 18.51
C ASP A 430 18.31 -1.77 19.55
N GLU A 431 17.32 -2.12 20.37
CA GLU A 431 17.40 -3.24 21.30
C GLU A 431 16.04 -3.92 21.50
N GLY A 432 16.09 -5.20 21.87
CA GLY A 432 14.89 -5.97 22.14
C GLY A 432 15.18 -7.44 22.42
N THR A 433 14.14 -8.13 22.89
CA THR A 433 14.19 -9.57 23.20
C THR A 433 12.89 -10.23 22.76
N ILE A 434 13.01 -11.40 22.13
CA ILE A 434 11.90 -12.32 21.88
C ILE A 434 12.21 -13.62 22.62
N GLU A 435 11.27 -14.12 23.42
CA GLU A 435 11.38 -15.42 24.07
C GLU A 435 10.06 -16.19 24.01
N LEU A 436 10.17 -17.51 24.00
CA LEU A 436 9.03 -18.43 23.89
C LEU A 436 9.44 -19.83 24.36
N TRP A 437 8.45 -20.65 24.68
CA TRP A 437 8.62 -22.09 24.79
C TRP A 437 8.34 -22.75 23.45
N VAL A 438 9.18 -23.72 23.09
CA VAL A 438 9.04 -24.51 21.86
C VAL A 438 9.05 -25.99 22.19
N SER A 439 8.19 -26.76 21.51
CA SER A 439 8.25 -28.22 21.50
C SER A 439 8.20 -28.76 20.07
N PRO A 440 9.36 -29.10 19.47
CA PRO A 440 9.38 -29.65 18.13
C PRO A 440 8.64 -30.99 18.11
N GLN A 441 7.80 -31.23 17.12
CA GLN A 441 7.07 -32.50 16.94
C GLN A 441 7.90 -33.53 16.14
N PHE A 442 9.19 -33.26 15.99
CA PHE A 442 10.17 -34.10 15.30
C PHE A 442 11.48 -34.17 16.10
N ASP A 443 12.24 -35.25 15.89
CA ASP A 443 13.63 -35.32 16.35
C ASP A 443 14.50 -34.34 15.54
N MET A 444 15.35 -33.57 16.20
CA MET A 444 16.26 -32.61 15.54
C MET A 444 17.15 -33.24 14.47
N THR A 445 17.45 -34.55 14.57
CA THR A 445 18.17 -35.32 13.55
C THR A 445 17.42 -35.45 12.23
N ASN A 446 16.10 -35.22 12.25
CA ASN A 446 15.22 -35.32 11.09
C ASN A 446 14.97 -33.97 10.41
N VAL A 447 15.55 -32.88 10.91
CA VAL A 447 15.51 -31.57 10.24
C VAL A 447 16.33 -31.66 8.96
N ARG A 448 15.63 -31.70 7.81
CA ARG A 448 16.27 -31.84 6.48
C ARG A 448 16.48 -30.51 5.76
N ASP A 449 15.86 -29.43 6.25
CA ASP A 449 15.92 -28.09 5.66
C ASP A 449 15.75 -27.00 6.74
N PHE A 450 15.77 -25.72 6.35
CA PHE A 450 15.51 -24.61 7.26
C PHE A 450 14.01 -24.48 7.60
N THR A 451 13.69 -24.51 8.89
CA THR A 451 12.31 -24.40 9.37
C THR A 451 12.18 -23.23 10.33
N GLY A 452 11.43 -22.19 9.95
CA GLY A 452 11.30 -20.99 10.77
C GLY A 452 10.36 -21.15 11.95
N ILE A 453 10.72 -20.47 13.04
CA ILE A 453 10.00 -20.43 14.31
C ILE A 453 9.41 -19.02 14.49
N VAL A 454 10.26 -17.99 14.29
CA VAL A 454 9.94 -16.57 14.42
C VAL A 454 10.48 -15.81 13.22
N THR A 455 9.64 -14.98 12.60
CA THR A 455 10.01 -14.13 11.46
C THR A 455 9.47 -12.72 11.67
N MET A 456 10.27 -11.69 11.43
CA MET A 456 9.85 -10.29 11.35
C MET A 456 10.37 -9.69 10.05
N HIS A 457 9.48 -9.22 9.19
CA HIS A 457 9.85 -8.76 7.84
C HIS A 457 9.03 -7.52 7.42
N PRO A 458 9.67 -6.37 7.11
CA PRO A 458 8.99 -5.10 6.86
C PRO A 458 8.41 -4.93 5.46
N GLU A 459 8.69 -5.83 4.50
CA GLU A 459 8.23 -5.75 3.10
C GLU A 459 7.54 -7.06 2.68
N PRO A 460 6.74 -7.09 1.58
CA PRO A 460 6.27 -8.34 1.02
C PRO A 460 7.46 -9.26 0.70
N PHE A 461 7.32 -10.55 1.00
CA PHE A 461 8.43 -11.54 1.01
C PHE A 461 9.22 -11.60 -0.33
N ALA A 462 8.62 -11.14 -1.44
CA ALA A 462 9.22 -11.05 -2.76
C ALA A 462 10.34 -9.99 -2.89
N ALA A 463 10.49 -9.03 -1.96
CA ALA A 463 11.49 -7.95 -2.03
C ALA A 463 12.86 -8.25 -1.37
N GLY A 464 13.05 -9.49 -0.86
CA GLY A 464 14.31 -9.97 -0.25
C GLY A 464 14.41 -9.81 1.28
N PHE A 465 15.43 -10.40 1.92
CA PHE A 465 15.59 -10.50 3.39
C PHE A 465 16.35 -9.34 4.06
N LYS A 466 16.50 -8.22 3.36
CA LYS A 466 17.17 -7.05 3.94
C LYS A 466 16.25 -6.49 5.03
N SER A 467 16.82 -6.13 6.18
CA SER A 467 16.06 -5.55 7.31
C SER A 467 15.22 -6.52 8.18
N SER A 468 15.29 -7.84 7.96
CA SER A 468 14.47 -8.84 8.68
C SER A 468 15.09 -9.36 10.00
N LEU A 469 14.28 -10.02 10.84
CA LEU A 469 14.70 -10.87 11.96
C LEU A 469 14.18 -12.29 11.75
N LEU A 470 15.03 -13.30 11.91
CA LEU A 470 14.69 -14.70 11.67
C LEU A 470 15.23 -15.61 12.78
N VAL A 471 14.41 -16.53 13.26
CA VAL A 471 14.80 -17.63 14.15
C VAL A 471 14.31 -18.93 13.54
N PHE A 472 15.21 -19.90 13.31
CA PHE A 472 14.87 -21.13 12.59
C PHE A 472 15.73 -22.33 13.00
N TYR A 473 15.16 -23.53 12.85
CA TYR A 473 15.88 -24.80 12.82
C TYR A 473 16.67 -24.91 11.52
N SER A 474 17.94 -25.32 11.58
CA SER A 474 18.75 -25.57 10.39
C SER A 474 18.98 -27.05 10.14
N LYS A 475 19.24 -27.42 8.88
CA LYS A 475 19.64 -28.77 8.46
C LYS A 475 20.88 -29.33 9.19
N ASP A 476 21.68 -28.45 9.81
CA ASP A 476 22.85 -28.84 10.59
C ASP A 476 22.50 -29.17 12.05
N GLN A 477 21.21 -29.33 12.37
CA GLN A 477 20.69 -29.62 13.72
C GLN A 477 20.94 -28.48 14.70
N LYS A 478 20.81 -27.22 14.24
CA LYS A 478 21.05 -26.03 15.08
C LYS A 478 19.83 -25.13 15.11
N ILE A 479 19.75 -24.28 16.12
CA ILE A 479 18.94 -23.05 16.03
C ILE A 479 19.83 -21.94 15.51
N VAL A 480 19.31 -21.16 14.56
CA VAL A 480 19.98 -20.00 14.00
C VAL A 480 19.11 -18.77 14.25
N PHE A 481 19.76 -17.69 14.70
CA PHE A 481 19.17 -16.36 14.83
C PHE A 481 19.94 -15.40 13.92
N LEU A 482 19.19 -14.70 13.05
CA LEU A 482 19.72 -13.78 12.06
C LEU A 482 18.97 -12.44 12.14
N THR A 483 19.72 -11.36 11.98
CA THR A 483 19.20 -9.99 11.78
C THR A 483 19.81 -9.43 10.49
N ASN A 484 18.98 -9.09 9.51
CA ASN A 484 19.34 -8.74 8.13
C ASN A 484 19.91 -9.94 7.33
N ALA A 485 19.73 -9.96 6.01
CA ALA A 485 20.22 -11.01 5.09
C ALA A 485 21.75 -11.29 5.06
N ASP A 486 22.52 -10.79 6.03
CA ASP A 486 23.98 -10.92 6.09
C ASP A 486 24.36 -12.10 6.98
N SER A 487 24.78 -13.20 6.35
CA SER A 487 25.20 -14.43 7.03
C SER A 487 26.38 -14.22 7.99
N GLU A 488 27.18 -13.16 7.84
CA GLU A 488 28.28 -12.84 8.76
C GLU A 488 27.78 -12.38 10.15
N ARG A 489 26.49 -12.03 10.26
CA ARG A 489 25.87 -11.50 11.49
C ARG A 489 24.95 -12.49 12.19
N ALA A 490 24.80 -13.70 11.65
CA ALA A 490 24.05 -14.78 12.26
C ALA A 490 24.72 -15.26 13.56
N VAL A 491 23.92 -15.79 14.49
CA VAL A 491 24.38 -16.63 15.60
C VAL A 491 23.69 -17.98 15.53
N SER A 492 24.41 -19.04 15.83
CA SER A 492 23.87 -20.40 15.77
C SER A 492 24.36 -21.24 16.94
N THR A 493 23.51 -22.10 17.47
CA THR A 493 23.89 -23.05 18.52
C THR A 493 24.94 -24.08 18.04
N GLU A 494 25.50 -24.83 18.98
CA GLU A 494 26.06 -26.16 18.66
C GLU A 494 24.95 -27.11 18.16
N ARG A 495 25.34 -28.29 17.66
CA ARG A 495 24.37 -29.31 17.23
C ARG A 495 23.53 -29.76 18.43
N LEU A 496 22.22 -29.77 18.23
CA LEU A 496 21.21 -30.18 19.21
C LEU A 496 20.69 -31.58 18.88
N ASN A 497 20.29 -32.33 19.91
CA ASN A 497 19.71 -33.67 19.78
C ASN A 497 18.33 -33.74 20.46
N TRP A 498 17.54 -32.66 20.36
CA TRP A 498 16.19 -32.62 20.92
C TRP A 498 15.30 -33.66 20.26
N LYS A 499 14.45 -34.27 21.08
CA LYS A 499 13.48 -35.28 20.67
C LYS A 499 12.10 -34.67 20.45
N ALA A 500 11.31 -35.32 19.61
CA ALA A 500 9.92 -34.94 19.39
C ALA A 500 9.16 -34.86 20.73
N GLY A 501 8.48 -33.73 20.97
CA GLY A 501 7.69 -33.48 22.18
C GLY A 501 8.49 -32.99 23.40
N GLU A 502 9.82 -32.86 23.31
CA GLU A 502 10.59 -32.20 24.38
C GLU A 502 10.31 -30.70 24.41
N TRP A 503 10.26 -30.11 25.61
CA TRP A 503 10.01 -28.68 25.78
C TRP A 503 11.31 -27.95 26.07
N HIS A 504 11.57 -26.90 25.29
CA HIS A 504 12.74 -26.04 25.44
C HIS A 504 12.34 -24.57 25.52
N HIS A 505 13.05 -23.81 26.35
CA HIS A 505 12.91 -22.35 26.37
C HIS A 505 13.90 -21.74 25.37
N LEU A 506 13.40 -20.91 24.47
CA LEU A 506 14.19 -20.25 23.43
C LEU A 506 14.08 -18.75 23.59
N ALA A 507 15.21 -18.05 23.57
CA ALA A 507 15.21 -16.58 23.51
C ALA A 507 16.26 -16.03 22.54
N VAL A 508 15.94 -14.93 21.88
CA VAL A 508 16.87 -14.15 21.06
C VAL A 508 16.83 -12.70 21.49
N SER A 509 17.99 -12.05 21.48
CA SER A 509 18.07 -10.63 21.83
C SER A 509 19.09 -9.90 20.97
N TRP A 510 18.84 -8.62 20.73
CA TRP A 510 19.73 -7.69 20.04
C TRP A 510 19.85 -6.42 20.88
N GLY A 511 20.95 -5.69 20.73
CA GLY A 511 21.19 -4.49 21.51
C GLY A 511 22.68 -4.23 21.78
N PRO A 512 23.00 -3.45 22.84
CA PRO A 512 24.36 -3.05 23.16
C PRO A 512 25.37 -4.21 23.36
N ARG A 513 24.89 -5.42 23.68
CA ARG A 513 25.73 -6.62 23.82
C ARG A 513 25.85 -7.45 22.53
N GLY A 514 25.36 -6.93 21.41
CA GLY A 514 25.26 -7.63 20.13
C GLY A 514 24.10 -8.64 20.11
N ASN A 515 24.11 -9.54 19.13
CA ASN A 515 23.09 -10.57 18.98
C ASN A 515 23.38 -11.77 19.87
N ARG A 516 22.37 -12.25 20.60
CA ARG A 516 22.49 -13.41 21.49
C ARG A 516 21.33 -14.37 21.31
N LEU A 517 21.64 -15.65 21.35
CA LEU A 517 20.70 -16.77 21.26
C LEU A 517 20.83 -17.61 22.53
N TYR A 518 19.71 -17.86 23.19
CA TYR A 518 19.62 -18.58 24.45
C TYR A 518 18.81 -19.87 24.26
N VAL A 519 19.24 -20.93 24.95
CA VAL A 519 18.54 -22.20 25.04
C VAL A 519 18.47 -22.59 26.51
N ASP A 520 17.27 -22.90 26.99
CA ASP A 520 17.00 -23.37 28.36
C ASP A 520 17.64 -22.45 29.42
N GLY A 521 17.50 -21.14 29.22
CA GLY A 521 17.99 -20.12 30.14
C GLY A 521 19.46 -19.76 30.02
N ARG A 522 20.21 -20.41 29.11
CA ARG A 522 21.67 -20.22 28.97
C ARG A 522 22.03 -19.64 27.61
N VAL A 523 23.06 -18.79 27.55
CA VAL A 523 23.60 -18.28 26.28
C VAL A 523 24.18 -19.46 25.49
N ALA A 524 23.53 -19.81 24.38
CA ALA A 524 23.95 -20.88 23.48
C ALA A 524 24.86 -20.38 22.35
N ALA A 525 24.69 -19.11 21.92
CA ALA A 525 25.57 -18.44 20.98
C ALA A 525 25.49 -16.92 21.11
N GLU A 526 26.59 -16.21 20.79
CA GLU A 526 26.62 -14.75 20.73
C GLU A 526 27.46 -14.22 19.57
N ASN A 527 27.08 -13.06 19.04
CA ASN A 527 27.88 -12.27 18.11
C ASN A 527 27.86 -10.81 18.56
N ARG A 528 28.96 -10.36 19.15
CA ARG A 528 29.13 -8.99 19.67
C ARG A 528 29.11 -7.91 18.59
N ARG A 529 29.29 -8.28 17.32
CA ARG A 529 29.15 -7.39 16.16
C ARG A 529 27.80 -7.53 15.46
N GLY A 530 26.90 -8.34 16.01
CA GLY A 530 25.53 -8.45 15.53
C GLY A 530 24.85 -7.08 15.57
N ALA A 531 24.17 -6.74 14.48
CA ALA A 531 23.45 -5.49 14.35
C ALA A 531 21.95 -5.71 14.65
N PRO A 532 21.22 -4.67 15.09
CA PRO A 532 19.76 -4.75 15.17
C PRO A 532 19.11 -5.08 13.81
N PRO A 533 17.83 -5.50 13.79
CA PRO A 533 17.06 -5.55 12.55
C PRO A 533 17.06 -4.19 11.85
N GLY A 534 17.05 -4.19 10.52
CA GLY A 534 17.09 -2.96 9.72
C GLY A 534 15.82 -2.12 9.86
N ALA A 535 14.68 -2.76 10.12
CA ALA A 535 13.40 -2.13 10.45
C ALA A 535 12.56 -3.05 11.34
N ILE A 536 11.55 -2.49 12.00
CA ILE A 536 10.54 -3.25 12.75
C ILE A 536 9.31 -3.38 11.86
N ALA A 537 8.92 -4.62 11.55
CA ALA A 537 7.71 -4.89 10.80
C ALA A 537 6.47 -4.69 11.67
N PRO A 538 5.26 -4.46 11.11
CA PRO A 538 4.03 -4.34 11.90
C PRO A 538 3.74 -5.55 12.79
N ASP A 539 4.15 -6.74 12.36
CA ASP A 539 3.93 -8.01 13.06
C ASP A 539 5.22 -8.86 13.12
N VAL A 540 5.36 -9.61 14.20
CA VAL A 540 6.18 -10.82 14.27
C VAL A 540 5.30 -12.02 13.92
N VAL A 541 5.77 -12.85 13.00
CA VAL A 541 5.06 -14.04 12.52
C VAL A 541 5.67 -15.30 13.14
N LEU A 542 4.83 -16.11 13.76
CA LEU A 542 5.15 -17.41 14.34
C LEU A 542 4.70 -18.54 13.42
N GLY A 543 5.47 -19.63 13.38
CA GLY A 543 5.14 -20.81 12.58
C GLY A 543 5.55 -20.74 11.11
N ASN A 544 6.18 -19.63 10.67
CA ASN A 544 6.48 -19.34 9.26
C ASN A 544 7.84 -19.86 8.78
N GLN A 545 7.95 -20.09 7.47
CA GLN A 545 9.17 -20.32 6.68
C GLN A 545 10.07 -19.09 6.59
N THR A 546 11.39 -19.27 6.70
CA THR A 546 12.38 -18.17 6.66
C THR A 546 13.05 -17.95 5.30
N TRP A 547 12.80 -18.73 4.24
CA TRP A 547 13.62 -18.63 3.01
C TRP A 547 12.95 -18.71 1.62
N THR A 548 11.78 -19.33 1.40
CA THR A 548 11.06 -19.26 0.10
C THR A 548 9.53 -19.38 0.30
N LEU A 549 8.74 -18.75 -0.56
CA LEU A 549 7.25 -18.79 -0.58
C LEU A 549 6.66 -20.20 -0.77
N LEU A 550 7.47 -21.28 -0.80
CA LEU A 550 7.18 -22.50 -1.57
C LEU A 550 7.60 -23.80 -0.89
N SER A 551 8.23 -23.75 0.28
CA SER A 551 8.46 -24.97 1.02
C SER A 551 7.18 -25.34 1.77
N GLN A 552 6.67 -26.54 1.51
CA GLN A 552 5.49 -27.14 2.14
C GLN A 552 5.76 -27.55 3.61
N ARG A 553 6.64 -26.83 4.31
CA ARG A 553 7.07 -27.16 5.67
C ARG A 553 6.76 -25.99 6.57
N PHE A 554 6.33 -26.32 7.77
CA PHE A 554 5.91 -25.41 8.82
C PHE A 554 6.82 -25.68 10.02
N ALA A 555 6.82 -24.81 11.02
CA ALA A 555 7.65 -24.99 12.23
C ALA A 555 7.56 -26.41 12.81
N ASP A 556 6.39 -27.05 12.67
CA ASP A 556 6.07 -28.37 13.22
C ASP A 556 6.50 -28.45 14.69
N THR A 557 6.19 -27.38 15.39
CA THR A 557 6.67 -27.07 16.72
C THR A 557 5.55 -26.37 17.43
N VAL A 558 5.15 -26.91 18.58
CA VAL A 558 4.21 -26.23 19.46
C VAL A 558 4.93 -25.04 20.07
N ILE A 559 4.37 -23.86 19.90
CA ILE A 559 4.85 -22.62 20.48
C ILE A 559 3.94 -22.26 21.65
N ASP A 560 4.52 -21.89 22.77
CA ASP A 560 3.80 -21.45 23.95
C ASP A 560 4.51 -20.27 24.62
N GLU A 561 3.77 -19.49 25.42
CA GLU A 561 4.33 -18.42 26.25
C GLU A 561 5.23 -17.42 25.48
N PHE A 562 4.70 -16.85 24.40
CA PHE A 562 5.45 -15.91 23.57
C PHE A 562 5.53 -14.53 24.23
N ARG A 563 6.74 -14.00 24.44
CA ARG A 563 6.97 -12.67 25.01
C ARG A 563 7.94 -11.84 24.16
N MET A 564 7.54 -10.62 23.82
CA MET A 564 8.41 -9.59 23.25
C MET A 564 8.73 -8.53 24.29
N SER A 565 9.94 -7.99 24.26
CA SER A 565 10.38 -6.94 25.19
C SER A 565 11.17 -5.85 24.49
N SER A 566 11.00 -4.60 24.92
CA SER A 566 11.59 -3.39 24.32
C SER A 566 13.06 -3.18 24.68
N VAL A 567 13.64 -4.09 25.46
CA VAL A 567 15.03 -4.02 25.94
C VAL A 567 15.76 -5.32 25.68
N GLN A 568 17.09 -5.26 25.64
CA GLN A 568 17.93 -6.46 25.64
C GLN A 568 18.00 -7.09 27.04
N ARG A 569 17.05 -7.98 27.39
CA ARG A 569 16.92 -8.62 28.72
C ARG A 569 18.22 -9.26 29.18
N SER A 570 18.49 -9.18 30.48
CA SER A 570 19.73 -9.71 31.06
C SER A 570 19.78 -11.23 31.02
N ASP A 571 20.97 -11.83 31.09
CA ASP A 571 21.11 -13.30 31.10
C ASP A 571 20.36 -13.93 32.28
N ARG A 572 20.26 -13.21 33.41
CA ARG A 572 19.50 -13.62 34.59
C ARG A 572 17.98 -13.55 34.39
N ASP A 573 17.49 -12.56 33.65
CA ASP A 573 16.05 -12.47 33.30
C ASP A 573 15.64 -13.70 32.47
N ILE A 574 16.48 -14.09 31.51
CA ILE A 574 16.25 -15.26 30.64
C ILE A 574 16.36 -16.57 31.43
N GLU A 575 17.37 -16.71 32.28
CA GLU A 575 17.51 -17.87 33.18
C GLU A 575 16.30 -18.03 34.10
N THR A 576 15.78 -16.92 34.63
CA THR A 576 14.58 -16.92 35.48
C THR A 576 13.34 -17.36 34.70
N SER A 577 13.21 -16.88 33.46
CA SER A 577 12.07 -17.20 32.59
C SER A 577 12.07 -18.68 32.18
N ALA A 578 13.24 -19.24 31.87
CA ALA A 578 13.40 -20.67 31.58
C ALA A 578 13.17 -21.57 32.81
N GLY A 579 13.50 -21.10 34.01
CA GLY A 579 13.30 -21.82 35.27
C GLY A 579 11.88 -21.69 35.87
N ALA A 580 10.98 -20.95 35.21
CA ALA A 580 9.64 -20.69 35.72
C ALA A 580 8.82 -21.98 35.88
N LYS A 581 8.07 -22.07 36.99
CA LYS A 581 7.16 -23.21 37.27
C LYS A 581 5.72 -22.96 36.79
N GLY A 582 5.48 -21.86 36.10
CA GLY A 582 4.19 -21.45 35.55
C GLY A 582 4.38 -20.48 34.38
N PRO A 583 3.28 -19.96 33.81
CA PRO A 583 3.28 -19.02 32.69
C PRO A 583 4.24 -17.83 32.91
N LEU A 584 4.78 -17.31 31.80
CA LEU A 584 5.55 -16.08 31.84
C LEU A 584 4.67 -14.93 32.33
N THR A 585 5.27 -13.93 32.97
CA THR A 585 4.54 -12.73 33.39
C THR A 585 4.97 -11.54 32.55
N SER A 586 4.08 -10.57 32.43
CA SER A 586 4.40 -9.26 31.85
C SER A 586 5.09 -8.38 32.89
N ASP A 587 6.05 -7.58 32.46
CA ASP A 587 6.64 -6.49 33.27
C ASP A 587 6.67 -5.19 32.45
N ASP A 588 7.23 -4.13 33.03
CA ASP A 588 7.35 -2.80 32.39
C ASP A 588 8.25 -2.77 31.14
N ARG A 589 8.93 -3.87 30.85
CA ARG A 589 9.78 -4.05 29.66
C ARG A 589 9.08 -4.90 28.60
N THR A 590 7.95 -5.53 28.93
CA THR A 590 7.17 -6.39 28.03
C THR A 590 6.33 -5.57 27.07
N VAL A 591 6.44 -5.89 25.79
CA VAL A 591 5.76 -5.24 24.66
C VAL A 591 4.55 -6.05 24.21
N ALA A 592 4.69 -7.37 24.18
CA ALA A 592 3.62 -8.31 23.88
C ALA A 592 3.83 -9.58 24.71
N LEU A 593 2.73 -10.21 25.15
CA LEU A 593 2.72 -11.48 25.86
C LEU A 593 1.51 -12.30 25.43
N GLU A 594 1.73 -13.50 24.91
CA GLU A 594 0.69 -14.42 24.47
C GLU A 594 0.88 -15.80 25.11
N HIS A 595 -0.14 -16.22 25.86
CA HIS A 595 -0.23 -17.53 26.52
C HIS A 595 -0.94 -18.60 25.69
N PHE A 596 -1.62 -18.22 24.60
CA PHE A 596 -2.38 -19.12 23.71
C PHE A 596 -3.47 -19.99 24.37
N ASP A 597 -3.77 -19.80 25.65
CA ASP A 597 -4.76 -20.58 26.43
C ASP A 597 -5.99 -19.77 26.87
N GLY A 598 -6.07 -18.51 26.41
CA GLY A 598 -7.15 -17.59 26.75
C GLY A 598 -7.07 -17.03 28.17
N SER A 599 -5.97 -17.27 28.89
CA SER A 599 -5.64 -16.50 30.09
C SER A 599 -5.35 -15.03 29.72
N PRO A 600 -5.75 -14.06 30.57
CA PRO A 600 -5.75 -12.65 30.19
C PRO A 600 -4.35 -12.08 29.96
N SER A 601 -4.17 -11.43 28.82
CA SER A 601 -3.02 -10.58 28.51
C SER A 601 -3.30 -9.11 28.11
N PRO A 602 -4.49 -8.46 28.23
CA PRO A 602 -4.57 -7.05 27.82
C PRO A 602 -3.99 -6.11 28.88
N PRO A 603 -3.40 -4.96 28.49
CA PRO A 603 -2.92 -3.99 29.46
C PRO A 603 -4.09 -3.43 30.28
N LEU A 604 -3.80 -2.91 31.46
CA LEU A 604 -4.78 -2.13 32.22
C LEU A 604 -5.17 -0.87 31.41
N MET A 605 -6.46 -0.59 31.31
CA MET A 605 -6.99 0.56 30.54
C MET A 605 -7.70 1.56 31.45
N LEU A 606 -7.85 2.82 31.02
CA LEU A 606 -8.83 3.73 31.63
C LEU A 606 -10.20 3.57 30.96
N ALA A 607 -11.28 3.55 31.75
CA ALA A 607 -12.64 3.43 31.22
C ALA A 607 -13.05 4.71 30.47
N ALA A 608 -13.36 4.59 29.17
CA ALA A 608 -13.83 5.69 28.34
C ALA A 608 -15.26 6.11 28.73
N GLU A 609 -15.41 7.05 29.66
CA GLU A 609 -16.70 7.67 30.01
C GLU A 609 -17.12 8.74 28.98
N GLY A 610 -17.20 8.36 27.69
CA GLY A 610 -17.86 9.16 26.66
C GLY A 610 -17.07 10.32 26.02
N THR A 611 -15.83 10.59 26.44
CA THR A 611 -14.92 11.54 25.77
C THR A 611 -13.47 11.04 25.84
N PRO A 612 -12.65 11.22 24.79
CA PRO A 612 -11.21 10.99 24.93
C PRO A 612 -10.66 11.95 26.01
N PHE A 613 -9.68 11.47 26.77
CA PHE A 613 -8.89 12.21 27.76
C PHE A 613 -9.50 12.44 29.15
N HIS A 614 -10.59 11.77 29.56
CA HIS A 614 -11.08 11.73 30.97
C HIS A 614 -10.98 13.08 31.75
N PRO A 615 -11.91 14.03 31.54
CA PRO A 615 -11.80 15.38 32.08
C PRO A 615 -11.97 15.44 33.61
N HIS A 616 -11.01 16.04 34.33
CA HIS A 616 -11.06 16.22 35.80
C HIS A 616 -10.80 17.66 36.26
N VAL A 617 -11.33 18.08 37.41
CA VAL A 617 -11.18 19.46 37.93
C VAL A 617 -9.88 19.63 38.74
N PRO A 618 -9.05 20.67 38.50
CA PRO A 618 -7.83 20.91 39.28
C PRO A 618 -8.09 21.00 40.79
N GLY A 619 -7.22 20.38 41.58
CA GLY A 619 -7.28 20.42 43.05
C GLY A 619 -8.50 19.70 43.67
N LYS A 620 -9.30 18.98 42.87
CA LYS A 620 -10.35 18.08 43.35
C LYS A 620 -9.91 16.62 43.22
N ALA A 621 -10.55 15.74 43.99
CA ALA A 621 -10.40 14.31 43.80
C ALA A 621 -10.81 13.92 42.37
N ALA A 622 -9.88 13.36 41.61
CA ALA A 622 -10.15 12.72 40.33
C ALA A 622 -10.22 11.22 40.57
N THR A 623 -11.24 10.56 40.01
CA THR A 623 -11.31 9.10 40.05
C THR A 623 -11.03 8.58 38.65
N LEU A 624 -9.91 7.88 38.49
CA LEU A 624 -9.62 7.12 37.28
C LEU A 624 -10.22 5.72 37.43
N THR A 625 -11.17 5.37 36.56
CA THR A 625 -11.68 4.00 36.52
C THR A 625 -10.70 3.16 35.70
N VAL A 626 -9.89 2.34 36.39
CA VAL A 626 -9.02 1.37 35.74
C VAL A 626 -9.82 0.10 35.46
N VAL A 627 -9.83 -0.29 34.21
CA VAL A 627 -10.45 -1.52 33.71
C VAL A 627 -9.36 -2.55 33.58
N ALA A 628 -9.47 -3.60 34.38
CA ALA A 628 -8.76 -4.83 34.07
C ALA A 628 -9.50 -5.52 32.92
N PRO A 629 -8.78 -6.13 31.98
CA PRO A 629 -9.41 -6.81 30.86
C PRO A 629 -10.21 -8.05 31.30
N ASP A 630 -9.80 -8.58 32.45
CA ASP A 630 -10.45 -9.64 33.22
C ASP A 630 -10.70 -9.15 34.65
N LYS A 631 -11.09 -10.06 35.54
CA LYS A 631 -11.22 -9.76 36.97
C LYS A 631 -9.86 -9.68 37.65
N PHE A 632 -9.64 -8.67 38.49
CA PHE A 632 -8.48 -8.55 39.36
C PHE A 632 -8.31 -9.82 40.20
N PRO A 633 -7.12 -10.43 40.21
CA PRO A 633 -6.87 -11.60 41.04
C PRO A 633 -6.78 -11.26 42.54
N SER A 634 -6.99 -12.26 43.39
CA SER A 634 -6.84 -12.09 44.85
C SER A 634 -5.42 -11.71 45.26
N GLY A 635 -5.29 -10.78 46.21
CA GLY A 635 -4.00 -10.38 46.78
C GLY A 635 -3.15 -9.53 45.84
N THR A 636 -3.78 -8.83 44.89
CA THR A 636 -3.09 -7.94 43.95
C THR A 636 -3.17 -6.48 44.38
N SER A 637 -2.14 -5.71 44.06
CA SER A 637 -2.05 -4.26 44.29
C SER A 637 -1.87 -3.55 42.95
N LEU A 638 -2.57 -2.45 42.74
CA LEU A 638 -2.48 -1.60 41.57
C LEU A 638 -1.67 -0.35 41.91
N LYS A 639 -0.46 -0.25 41.38
CA LYS A 639 0.39 0.94 41.43
C LYS A 639 0.12 1.83 40.22
N TYR A 640 0.22 3.14 40.42
CA TYR A 640 0.08 4.10 39.34
C TYR A 640 1.06 5.27 39.48
N THR A 641 1.49 5.84 38.35
CA THR A 641 2.34 7.03 38.27
C THR A 641 1.75 8.02 37.27
N ILE A 642 1.63 9.28 37.67
CA ILE A 642 1.15 10.38 36.85
C ILE A 642 2.32 11.27 36.52
N SER A 643 2.51 11.55 35.24
CA SER A 643 3.57 12.44 34.76
C SER A 643 3.03 13.52 33.84
N THR A 644 3.75 14.64 33.80
CA THR A 644 3.59 15.66 32.76
C THR A 644 3.85 15.07 31.37
N PRO A 645 3.43 15.71 30.27
CA PRO A 645 3.73 15.23 28.92
C PRO A 645 5.24 15.07 28.64
N THR A 646 6.08 15.81 29.36
CA THR A 646 7.55 15.74 29.28
C THR A 646 8.17 14.70 30.24
N GLY A 647 7.37 13.89 30.91
CA GLY A 647 7.81 12.77 31.75
C GLY A 647 8.13 13.11 33.22
N ALA A 648 7.98 14.36 33.65
CA ALA A 648 8.17 14.70 35.06
C ALA A 648 7.01 14.16 35.91
N VAL A 649 7.31 13.31 36.88
CA VAL A 649 6.33 12.70 37.78
C VAL A 649 5.73 13.77 38.69
N VAL A 650 4.39 13.83 38.72
CA VAL A 650 3.62 14.79 39.53
C VAL A 650 2.97 14.10 40.71
N HIS A 651 2.57 12.83 40.54
CA HIS A 651 1.94 12.04 41.58
C HIS A 651 2.16 10.54 41.34
N SER A 652 2.11 9.75 42.39
CA SER A 652 2.09 8.29 42.32
C SER A 652 1.32 7.74 43.52
N GLY A 653 0.82 6.51 43.39
CA GLY A 653 0.10 5.86 44.48
C GLY A 653 -0.08 4.37 44.23
N GLU A 654 -0.74 3.73 45.19
CA GLU A 654 -0.98 2.29 45.22
C GLU A 654 -2.35 2.03 45.84
N GLU A 655 -3.12 1.15 45.22
CA GLU A 655 -4.45 0.75 45.66
C GLU A 655 -4.55 -0.77 45.73
N THR A 656 -5.33 -1.31 46.67
CA THR A 656 -5.59 -2.76 46.69
C THR A 656 -6.60 -3.10 45.59
N ALA A 657 -6.24 -4.00 44.68
CA ALA A 657 -7.12 -4.40 43.61
C ALA A 657 -8.20 -5.40 44.11
N PRO A 658 -9.50 -5.07 43.98
CA PRO A 658 -10.56 -5.88 44.56
C PRO A 658 -10.74 -7.18 43.76
N ALA A 659 -10.47 -8.30 44.42
CA ALA A 659 -10.56 -9.63 43.81
C ALA A 659 -11.93 -9.86 43.13
N GLY A 660 -11.91 -10.41 41.91
CA GLY A 660 -13.14 -10.79 41.20
C GLY A 660 -13.91 -9.64 40.52
N ARG A 661 -13.38 -8.41 40.56
CA ARG A 661 -13.92 -7.24 39.84
C ARG A 661 -13.09 -6.96 38.60
N ASP A 662 -13.70 -6.49 37.53
CA ASP A 662 -13.05 -6.03 36.29
C ASP A 662 -12.72 -4.53 36.32
N ARG A 663 -13.17 -3.81 37.35
CA ARG A 663 -13.03 -2.35 37.47
C ARG A 663 -12.64 -1.92 38.87
N ILE A 664 -11.73 -0.95 38.95
CA ILE A 664 -11.35 -0.26 40.18
C ILE A 664 -11.34 1.25 39.95
N GLY A 665 -11.93 2.00 40.87
CA GLY A 665 -11.78 3.46 40.91
C GLY A 665 -10.54 3.84 41.71
N VAL A 666 -9.55 4.42 41.06
CA VAL A 666 -8.35 4.98 41.69
C VAL A 666 -8.62 6.45 41.97
N THR A 667 -8.75 6.81 43.25
CA THR A 667 -8.98 8.20 43.64
C THR A 667 -7.65 8.89 43.90
N MET A 668 -7.40 9.97 43.17
CA MET A 668 -6.16 10.73 43.23
C MET A 668 -6.43 12.21 43.46
N THR A 669 -5.43 12.91 43.99
CA THR A 669 -5.45 14.37 44.01
C THR A 669 -5.04 14.84 42.61
N ALA A 670 -5.98 15.42 41.86
CA ALA A 670 -5.69 15.97 40.54
C ALA A 670 -4.62 17.07 40.66
N PRO A 671 -3.53 17.05 39.86
CA PRO A 671 -2.59 18.16 39.77
C PRO A 671 -3.27 19.54 39.76
N ASP A 672 -2.65 20.51 40.44
CA ASP A 672 -3.16 21.88 40.56
C ASP A 672 -3.22 22.63 39.21
N SER A 673 -2.43 22.17 38.22
CA SER A 673 -2.41 22.67 36.86
C SER A 673 -3.37 21.92 35.93
N THR A 674 -4.14 22.67 35.14
CA THR A 674 -4.85 22.14 33.98
C THR A 674 -3.86 21.62 32.94
N GLY A 675 -4.20 20.58 32.19
CA GLY A 675 -3.33 20.03 31.15
C GLY A 675 -3.53 18.54 30.91
N PHE A 676 -2.78 18.00 29.97
CA PHE A 676 -2.72 16.56 29.72
C PHE A 676 -1.63 15.94 30.59
N TYR A 677 -1.89 14.75 31.09
CA TYR A 677 -0.98 13.96 31.89
C TYR A 677 -0.98 12.53 31.39
N ARG A 678 0.16 11.87 31.55
CA ARG A 678 0.31 10.45 31.26
C ARG A 678 0.16 9.67 32.56
N VAL A 679 -0.66 8.62 32.56
CA VAL A 679 -0.77 7.69 33.68
C VAL A 679 -0.16 6.36 33.28
N ALA A 680 0.81 5.88 34.05
CA ALA A 680 1.35 4.53 33.95
C ALA A 680 0.76 3.69 35.11
N LEU A 681 0.35 2.46 34.82
CA LEU A 681 -0.32 1.52 35.71
C LEU A 681 0.49 0.22 35.82
N ARG A 682 0.53 -0.39 37.01
CA ARG A 682 1.27 -1.62 37.28
C ARG A 682 0.53 -2.46 38.32
N LEU A 683 -0.02 -3.60 37.93
CA LEU A 683 -0.65 -4.58 38.81
C LEU A 683 0.42 -5.55 39.33
N GLU A 684 0.53 -5.71 40.64
CA GLU A 684 1.54 -6.55 41.29
C GLU A 684 0.90 -7.57 42.25
N ARG A 685 1.62 -8.69 42.50
CA ARG A 685 1.32 -9.64 43.59
C ARG A 685 2.61 -10.10 44.23
N GLY A 686 2.78 -9.87 45.53
CA GLY A 686 3.96 -10.34 46.25
C GLY A 686 5.29 -9.80 45.72
N GLY A 687 5.28 -8.67 44.99
CA GLY A 687 6.44 -8.07 44.34
C GLY A 687 6.59 -8.39 42.85
N ASP A 688 5.86 -9.39 42.34
CA ASP A 688 5.86 -9.73 40.92
C ASP A 688 4.87 -8.87 40.14
N VAL A 689 5.29 -8.35 38.99
CA VAL A 689 4.38 -7.64 38.07
C VAL A 689 3.54 -8.66 37.33
N LEU A 690 2.23 -8.43 37.34
CA LEU A 690 1.25 -9.27 36.67
C LEU A 690 0.73 -8.62 35.39
N ASN A 691 0.57 -7.30 35.40
CA ASN A 691 0.01 -6.54 34.28
C ASN A 691 0.47 -5.08 34.35
N VAL A 692 0.57 -4.40 33.20
CA VAL A 692 0.93 -2.99 33.08
C VAL A 692 -0.06 -2.26 32.17
N GLY A 693 -0.17 -0.95 32.30
CA GLY A 693 -0.98 -0.11 31.42
C GLY A 693 -0.42 1.29 31.31
N ASP A 694 -0.76 2.01 30.25
CA ASP A 694 -0.38 3.41 30.09
C ASP A 694 -1.43 4.15 29.27
N ASP A 695 -1.84 5.34 29.71
CA ASP A 695 -2.90 6.11 29.05
C ASP A 695 -2.76 7.62 29.29
N TRP A 696 -3.48 8.43 28.52
CA TRP A 696 -3.56 9.88 28.66
C TRP A 696 -4.86 10.31 29.35
N PHE A 697 -4.75 11.22 30.32
CA PHE A 697 -5.91 11.87 30.92
C PHE A 697 -5.70 13.38 31.07
N ARG A 698 -6.80 14.14 31.20
CA ARG A 698 -6.83 15.60 31.11
C ARG A 698 -7.44 16.20 32.36
N ILE A 699 -6.81 17.25 32.82
CA ILE A 699 -7.31 18.08 33.91
C ILE A 699 -7.81 19.39 33.31
N GLU A 700 -9.10 19.66 33.46
CA GLU A 700 -9.83 20.82 32.96
C GLU A 700 -10.55 21.57 34.07
N ARG A 701 -10.53 22.91 34.05
CA ARG A 701 -11.49 23.66 34.87
C ARG A 701 -12.86 23.61 34.19
N PRO A 702 -13.95 23.36 34.93
CA PRO A 702 -15.31 23.33 34.36
C PRO A 702 -15.76 24.68 33.78
N GLU A 703 -15.08 25.76 34.14
CA GLU A 703 -15.28 27.11 33.59
C GLU A 703 -14.53 27.35 32.26
N ALA A 704 -13.69 26.41 31.83
CA ALA A 704 -12.79 26.53 30.68
C ALA A 704 -13.11 25.60 29.50
N THR A 705 -14.18 24.81 29.59
CA THR A 705 -14.69 24.06 28.43
C THR A 705 -15.46 25.06 27.55
N PRO A 706 -15.00 25.36 26.33
CA PRO A 706 -15.86 26.05 25.38
C PRO A 706 -17.11 25.18 25.23
N ARG A 707 -18.31 25.77 25.30
CA ARG A 707 -19.54 25.01 24.99
C ARG A 707 -19.34 24.36 23.62
N ALA A 708 -19.86 23.14 23.42
CA ALA A 708 -19.84 22.49 22.11
C ALA A 708 -20.31 23.52 21.05
N GLY A 709 -19.39 23.99 20.20
CA GLY A 709 -19.61 25.10 19.26
C GLY A 709 -18.68 26.34 19.41
N GLU A 710 -17.83 26.42 20.43
CA GLU A 710 -17.00 27.62 20.70
C GLU A 710 -15.51 27.53 20.32
N THR A 711 -15.03 26.45 19.70
CA THR A 711 -13.67 26.45 19.11
C THR A 711 -13.70 27.02 17.69
N SER A 712 -12.70 27.84 17.35
CA SER A 712 -12.67 28.59 16.10
C SER A 712 -12.26 27.72 14.92
N ARG A 713 -12.89 27.94 13.75
CA ARG A 713 -12.50 27.35 12.46
C ARG A 713 -11.08 27.72 12.00
N PHE A 714 -10.44 28.66 12.71
CA PHE A 714 -9.02 28.98 12.57
C PHE A 714 -8.11 27.76 12.78
N PHE A 715 -8.51 26.85 13.69
CA PHE A 715 -7.83 25.59 13.97
C PHE A 715 -8.40 24.49 13.08
N GLY A 716 -7.63 24.07 12.07
CA GLY A 716 -7.98 22.94 11.22
C GLY A 716 -6.90 21.87 11.14
N GLY A 717 -7.26 20.75 10.49
CA GLY A 717 -6.37 19.65 10.16
C GLY A 717 -6.43 19.31 8.67
N ALA A 718 -5.33 18.82 8.12
CA ALA A 718 -5.27 18.28 6.77
C ALA A 718 -5.05 16.76 6.83
N GLY A 719 -5.83 15.99 6.09
CA GLY A 719 -5.61 14.56 5.85
C GLY A 719 -4.65 14.34 4.67
N SER A 720 -4.14 13.11 4.49
CA SER A 720 -3.30 12.72 3.35
C SER A 720 -4.05 11.77 2.39
N SER A 721 -3.66 11.75 1.12
CA SER A 721 -4.34 11.03 0.01
C SER A 721 -4.13 9.51 0.00
N ALA A 722 -3.03 9.00 0.57
CA ALA A 722 -2.68 7.57 0.52
C ALA A 722 -2.75 6.83 1.89
N ALA A 723 -2.93 7.56 3.00
CA ALA A 723 -2.86 7.02 4.37
C ALA A 723 -3.95 7.57 5.30
N SER A 724 -4.99 8.18 4.75
CA SER A 724 -6.09 8.71 5.54
C SER A 724 -6.91 7.57 6.15
N HIS A 725 -6.78 7.40 7.47
CA HIS A 725 -7.93 7.00 8.28
C HIS A 725 -8.99 8.12 8.11
N ASP A 726 -9.88 8.00 7.13
CA ASP A 726 -11.02 8.90 6.90
C ASP A 726 -12.29 8.37 7.59
N ASP A 727 -12.14 7.53 8.61
CA ASP A 727 -13.25 6.87 9.28
C ASP A 727 -13.88 7.74 10.38
N GLU A 728 -14.88 7.19 11.06
CA GLU A 728 -15.55 7.90 12.14
C GLU A 728 -14.61 8.31 13.29
N GLU A 729 -13.61 7.48 13.57
CA GLU A 729 -12.67 7.70 14.66
C GLU A 729 -11.77 8.91 14.40
N PHE A 730 -11.33 9.10 13.16
CA PHE A 730 -10.64 10.32 12.75
C PHE A 730 -11.44 11.57 13.09
N PHE A 731 -12.72 11.66 12.69
CA PHE A 731 -13.54 12.85 12.93
C PHE A 731 -13.84 13.05 14.42
N ARG A 732 -14.03 11.96 15.17
CA ARG A 732 -14.21 11.98 16.63
C ARG A 732 -12.98 12.58 17.32
N LEU A 733 -11.78 12.10 17.00
CA LEU A 733 -10.53 12.57 17.59
C LEU A 733 -10.17 13.98 17.11
N ALA A 734 -10.43 14.32 15.85
CA ALA A 734 -10.23 15.67 15.33
C ALA A 734 -11.10 16.68 16.09
N ALA A 735 -12.39 16.37 16.28
CA ALA A 735 -13.27 17.23 17.05
C ALA A 735 -12.82 17.37 18.51
N ALA A 736 -12.31 16.30 19.11
CA ALA A 736 -11.74 16.31 20.45
C ALA A 736 -10.44 17.13 20.56
N ALA A 737 -9.59 17.12 19.53
CA ALA A 737 -8.40 17.97 19.45
C ALA A 737 -8.73 19.47 19.34
N GLY A 738 -9.99 19.79 18.97
CA GLY A 738 -10.45 21.16 18.72
C GLY A 738 -10.47 21.55 17.25
N VAL A 739 -10.19 20.60 16.33
CA VAL A 739 -10.28 20.80 14.88
C VAL A 739 -11.73 21.14 14.50
N ARG A 740 -11.92 22.21 13.73
CA ARG A 740 -13.23 22.61 13.20
C ARG A 740 -13.25 22.86 11.69
N SER A 741 -12.12 22.68 11.04
CA SER A 741 -11.99 22.68 9.57
C SER A 741 -11.10 21.51 9.15
N ALA A 742 -11.49 20.74 8.14
CA ALA A 742 -10.68 19.63 7.63
C ALA A 742 -10.51 19.72 6.11
N ARG A 743 -9.26 19.68 5.64
CA ARG A 743 -8.94 19.53 4.22
C ARG A 743 -8.69 18.06 3.89
N LEU A 744 -9.44 17.55 2.92
CA LEU A 744 -9.42 16.14 2.50
C LEU A 744 -9.47 16.03 0.97
N PRO A 745 -8.92 14.98 0.36
CA PRO A 745 -8.99 14.73 -1.08
C PRO A 745 -10.41 14.35 -1.51
N PHE A 746 -10.92 15.00 -2.54
CA PHE A 746 -12.16 14.66 -3.26
C PHE A 746 -11.80 14.52 -4.75
N GLU A 747 -11.03 13.48 -5.06
CA GLU A 747 -10.33 13.35 -6.33
C GLU A 747 -11.30 13.13 -7.49
N TRP A 748 -11.14 13.90 -8.57
CA TRP A 748 -11.99 13.77 -9.76
C TRP A 748 -12.02 12.35 -10.31
N ALA A 749 -10.86 11.69 -10.42
CA ALA A 749 -10.79 10.34 -10.98
C ALA A 749 -11.46 9.27 -10.10
N GLU A 750 -11.58 9.51 -8.79
CA GLU A 750 -12.29 8.60 -7.87
C GLU A 750 -13.79 8.87 -7.85
N ILE A 751 -14.20 10.14 -7.91
CA ILE A 751 -15.61 10.53 -7.87
C ILE A 751 -16.30 10.28 -9.21
N GLU A 752 -15.62 10.48 -10.34
CA GLU A 752 -16.17 10.29 -11.69
C GLU A 752 -15.23 9.44 -12.57
N PRO A 753 -15.04 8.15 -12.23
CA PRO A 753 -14.09 7.28 -12.94
C PRO A 753 -14.43 7.10 -14.42
N ARG A 754 -15.71 7.17 -14.80
CA ARG A 754 -16.18 7.24 -16.19
C ARG A 754 -17.12 8.42 -16.36
N LYS A 755 -17.16 8.99 -17.57
CA LYS A 755 -17.96 10.18 -17.87
C LYS A 755 -19.42 9.98 -17.47
N ASN A 756 -19.93 10.84 -16.59
CA ASN A 756 -21.27 10.79 -16.01
C ASN A 756 -21.58 9.55 -15.13
N GLU A 757 -20.59 8.76 -14.74
CA GLU A 757 -20.72 7.66 -13.76
C GLU A 757 -20.03 8.07 -12.46
N PHE A 758 -20.82 8.37 -11.43
CA PHE A 758 -20.31 8.91 -10.17
C PHE A 758 -20.30 7.89 -9.03
N VAL A 759 -19.23 7.89 -8.23
CA VAL A 759 -19.05 7.06 -7.03
C VAL A 759 -19.08 7.95 -5.78
N TRP A 760 -20.09 7.76 -4.93
CA TRP A 760 -20.36 8.68 -3.81
C TRP A 760 -20.14 8.09 -2.41
N ASP A 761 -20.20 6.77 -2.24
CA ASP A 761 -20.34 6.14 -0.92
C ASP A 761 -19.26 6.55 0.11
N ARG A 762 -17.99 6.61 -0.30
CA ARG A 762 -16.88 7.07 0.56
C ARG A 762 -17.10 8.53 1.00
N TYR A 763 -17.39 9.38 0.03
CA TYR A 763 -17.50 10.82 0.20
C TYR A 763 -18.76 11.22 1.00
N ASP A 764 -19.88 10.52 0.79
CA ASP A 764 -21.10 10.70 1.58
C ASP A 764 -20.87 10.37 3.07
N ARG A 765 -20.10 9.30 3.38
CA ARG A 765 -19.74 8.97 4.77
C ARG A 765 -18.86 10.04 5.39
N ILE A 766 -17.83 10.51 4.68
CA ILE A 766 -16.96 11.62 5.10
C ILE A 766 -17.79 12.87 5.44
N VAL A 767 -18.71 13.27 4.55
CA VAL A 767 -19.60 14.41 4.79
C VAL A 767 -20.51 14.17 5.99
N GLY A 768 -21.06 12.95 6.13
CA GLY A 768 -21.88 12.56 7.26
C GLY A 768 -21.14 12.65 8.60
N TRP A 769 -19.91 12.15 8.68
CA TRP A 769 -19.08 12.25 9.89
C TRP A 769 -18.66 13.68 10.19
N ALA A 770 -18.18 14.43 9.19
CA ALA A 770 -17.82 15.82 9.36
C ALA A 770 -18.99 16.65 9.94
N LYS A 771 -20.20 16.44 9.42
CA LYS A 771 -21.43 17.05 9.94
C LYS A 771 -21.74 16.62 11.38
N ARG A 772 -21.65 15.31 11.68
CA ARG A 772 -21.89 14.75 13.02
C ARG A 772 -20.98 15.39 14.08
N TYR A 773 -19.72 15.62 13.72
CA TYR A 773 -18.70 16.14 14.64
C TYR A 773 -18.46 17.65 14.51
N GLY A 774 -19.26 18.37 13.71
CA GLY A 774 -19.19 19.83 13.58
C GLY A 774 -17.90 20.34 12.92
N ILE A 775 -17.36 19.59 11.97
CA ILE A 775 -16.15 19.91 11.21
C ILE A 775 -16.54 20.40 9.81
N GLU A 776 -16.08 21.60 9.43
CA GLU A 776 -16.28 22.13 8.08
C GLU A 776 -15.26 21.52 7.10
N LEU A 777 -15.75 20.86 6.05
CA LEU A 777 -14.89 20.29 5.02
C LEU A 777 -14.41 21.36 4.04
N VAL A 778 -13.16 21.19 3.59
CA VAL A 778 -12.49 21.98 2.56
C VAL A 778 -11.89 21.02 1.53
N PRO A 779 -12.71 20.42 0.64
CA PRO A 779 -12.23 19.40 -0.28
C PRO A 779 -11.23 19.92 -1.32
N THR A 780 -10.22 19.12 -1.63
CA THR A 780 -9.32 19.33 -2.77
C THR A 780 -9.74 18.45 -3.93
N LEU A 781 -10.12 19.04 -5.06
CA LEU A 781 -10.70 18.34 -6.20
C LEU A 781 -9.67 17.69 -7.14
N PHE A 782 -8.43 18.19 -7.10
CA PHE A 782 -7.32 17.70 -7.90
C PHE A 782 -6.06 17.70 -7.02
N TRP A 783 -5.60 16.50 -6.63
CA TRP A 783 -4.42 16.31 -5.79
C TRP A 783 -3.48 15.24 -6.36
N ASP A 784 -3.48 13.99 -5.87
CA ASP A 784 -2.48 12.95 -6.20
C ASP A 784 -2.98 11.89 -7.20
N ASN A 785 -4.30 11.72 -7.32
CA ASN A 785 -4.90 10.89 -8.39
C ASN A 785 -5.92 11.67 -9.22
N PRO A 786 -5.52 12.68 -9.99
CA PRO A 786 -6.53 13.57 -10.52
C PRO A 786 -6.65 13.49 -12.06
N GLN A 787 -7.82 13.94 -12.51
CA GLN A 787 -8.48 13.75 -13.80
C GLN A 787 -8.57 12.29 -14.31
N PRO A 788 -9.79 11.78 -14.55
CA PRO A 788 -9.97 10.45 -15.13
C PRO A 788 -9.50 10.42 -16.59
N ALA A 789 -9.08 9.25 -17.08
CA ALA A 789 -8.51 9.08 -18.43
C ALA A 789 -9.44 9.57 -19.56
N TRP A 790 -10.76 9.58 -19.35
CA TRP A 790 -11.73 10.08 -20.33
C TRP A 790 -11.76 11.63 -20.43
N ALA A 791 -11.26 12.34 -19.41
CA ALA A 791 -11.32 13.79 -19.32
C ALA A 791 -9.99 14.49 -19.63
N GLY A 792 -8.87 13.78 -19.56
CA GLY A 792 -7.55 14.33 -19.85
C GLY A 792 -6.44 13.29 -19.77
N LYS A 793 -5.19 13.76 -19.86
CA LYS A 793 -3.99 12.91 -19.96
C LYS A 793 -3.58 12.25 -18.65
N GLY A 794 -4.16 12.66 -17.51
CA GLY A 794 -3.75 12.15 -16.19
C GLY A 794 -2.29 12.45 -15.90
N LYS A 795 -1.51 11.43 -15.53
CA LYS A 795 -0.07 11.52 -15.24
C LYS A 795 0.78 11.69 -16.50
N ALA A 796 1.96 12.31 -16.35
CA ALA A 796 2.88 12.60 -17.44
C ALA A 796 3.41 11.34 -18.16
N ASN A 797 3.64 10.29 -17.36
CA ASN A 797 3.90 8.91 -17.73
C ASN A 797 3.55 8.03 -16.51
N ALA A 798 3.58 6.71 -16.64
CA ALA A 798 3.11 5.85 -15.56
C ALA A 798 4.05 5.87 -14.33
N LEU A 799 5.35 6.17 -14.51
CA LEU A 799 6.38 6.34 -13.46
C LEU A 799 6.39 7.71 -12.79
N SER A 800 5.72 8.70 -13.36
CA SER A 800 5.86 10.08 -12.92
C SER A 800 4.80 10.44 -11.88
N ASP A 801 5.25 11.06 -10.80
CA ASP A 801 4.39 11.82 -9.91
C ASP A 801 3.92 13.14 -10.54
N ASP A 802 4.43 13.49 -11.72
CA ASP A 802 3.99 14.66 -12.46
C ASP A 802 2.64 14.42 -13.15
N ILE A 803 1.75 15.39 -13.03
CA ILE A 803 0.37 15.30 -13.46
C ILE A 803 0.05 16.46 -14.40
N TYR A 804 -0.54 16.15 -15.55
CA TYR A 804 -1.05 17.15 -16.46
C TYR A 804 -2.25 17.87 -15.82
N PRO A 805 -2.33 19.20 -15.89
CA PRO A 805 -3.50 19.92 -15.42
C PRO A 805 -4.75 19.53 -16.24
N PRO A 806 -5.97 19.83 -15.76
CA PRO A 806 -7.18 19.65 -16.56
C PRO A 806 -7.13 20.45 -17.86
N GLU A 807 -6.94 19.76 -18.98
CA GLU A 807 -6.89 20.37 -20.31
C GLU A 807 -8.30 20.59 -20.89
N ASN A 808 -9.25 19.69 -20.58
CA ASN A 808 -10.64 19.81 -20.98
C ASN A 808 -11.46 20.56 -19.93
N LEU A 809 -11.47 21.89 -20.05
CA LEU A 809 -12.17 22.77 -19.11
C LEU A 809 -13.70 22.57 -19.09
N ASN A 810 -14.30 22.01 -20.15
CA ASN A 810 -15.72 21.70 -20.15
C ASN A 810 -16.02 20.48 -19.27
N ALA A 811 -15.25 19.40 -19.44
CA ALA A 811 -15.36 18.22 -18.57
C ALA A 811 -15.12 18.57 -17.11
N TRP A 812 -14.11 19.41 -16.83
CA TRP A 812 -13.85 19.93 -15.49
C TRP A 812 -15.04 20.75 -14.96
N THR A 813 -15.60 21.63 -15.78
CA THR A 813 -16.78 22.45 -15.44
C THR A 813 -17.99 21.60 -15.09
N ASP A 814 -18.23 20.52 -15.83
CA ASP A 814 -19.32 19.59 -15.57
C ASP A 814 -19.09 18.83 -14.25
N PHE A 815 -17.90 18.30 -14.03
CA PHE A 815 -17.53 17.65 -12.77
C PHE A 815 -17.73 18.56 -11.56
N VAL A 816 -17.19 19.78 -11.62
CA VAL A 816 -17.34 20.78 -10.55
C VAL A 816 -18.82 21.08 -10.27
N GLN A 817 -19.66 21.21 -11.31
CA GLN A 817 -21.09 21.40 -11.12
C GLN A 817 -21.74 20.23 -10.37
N HIS A 818 -21.41 18.99 -10.73
CA HIS A 818 -22.01 17.80 -10.10
C HIS A 818 -21.59 17.66 -8.63
N VAL A 819 -20.29 17.76 -8.32
CA VAL A 819 -19.80 17.60 -6.95
C VAL A 819 -20.27 18.73 -6.04
N VAL A 820 -20.27 19.98 -6.53
CA VAL A 820 -20.77 21.13 -5.76
C VAL A 820 -22.29 21.06 -5.58
N ALA A 821 -23.05 20.65 -6.60
CA ALA A 821 -24.51 20.54 -6.51
C ALA A 821 -24.93 19.47 -5.50
N ARG A 822 -24.21 18.33 -5.46
CA ARG A 822 -24.48 17.24 -4.51
C ARG A 822 -24.33 17.71 -3.06
N TYR A 823 -23.22 18.39 -2.76
CA TYR A 823 -22.87 18.75 -1.39
C TYR A 823 -23.20 20.20 -1.01
N LYS A 824 -24.05 20.88 -1.79
CA LYS A 824 -24.35 22.32 -1.62
C LYS A 824 -24.82 22.74 -0.23
N ASN A 825 -25.45 21.83 0.53
CA ASN A 825 -25.98 22.10 1.86
C ASN A 825 -24.94 21.87 2.97
N ASP A 826 -23.86 21.14 2.69
CA ASP A 826 -22.92 20.66 3.70
C ASP A 826 -21.49 21.18 3.47
N ILE A 827 -21.12 21.55 2.23
CA ILE A 827 -19.79 22.04 1.86
C ILE A 827 -19.89 23.40 1.16
N GLN A 828 -19.18 24.39 1.69
CA GLN A 828 -19.07 25.72 1.07
C GLN A 828 -17.73 25.93 0.38
N TRP A 829 -16.63 25.45 0.94
CA TRP A 829 -15.28 25.76 0.46
C TRP A 829 -14.74 24.65 -0.43
N TRP A 830 -14.12 25.02 -1.54
CA TRP A 830 -13.54 24.09 -2.51
C TRP A 830 -12.15 24.56 -2.92
N ILE A 831 -11.20 23.62 -2.94
CA ILE A 831 -9.86 23.82 -3.48
C ILE A 831 -9.81 23.16 -4.87
N PRO A 832 -9.61 23.93 -5.95
CA PRO A 832 -9.61 23.37 -7.29
C PRO A 832 -8.44 22.40 -7.53
N VAL A 833 -7.21 22.81 -7.19
CA VAL A 833 -5.96 22.12 -7.51
C VAL A 833 -4.95 22.33 -6.38
N ASN A 834 -4.27 21.25 -5.98
CA ASN A 834 -3.13 21.27 -5.08
C ASN A 834 -1.87 21.84 -5.75
N GLU A 835 -1.18 22.78 -5.11
CA GLU A 835 0.17 23.25 -5.47
C GLU A 835 0.45 23.45 -6.98
N PRO A 836 -0.36 24.25 -7.71
CA PRO A 836 -0.22 24.49 -9.15
C PRO A 836 1.10 25.18 -9.55
N ASN A 837 1.89 25.65 -8.58
CA ASN A 837 3.22 26.20 -8.79
C ASN A 837 4.34 25.15 -8.80
N LEU A 838 4.02 23.86 -8.64
CA LEU A 838 4.95 22.75 -8.85
C LEU A 838 4.68 22.05 -10.18
N SER A 839 5.75 21.69 -10.90
CA SER A 839 5.61 20.86 -12.12
C SER A 839 4.90 19.53 -11.84
N ARG A 840 5.00 19.04 -10.60
CA ARG A 840 4.31 17.84 -10.13
C ARG A 840 2.80 17.89 -10.34
N TYR A 841 2.16 19.03 -10.05
CA TYR A 841 0.70 19.18 -10.18
C TYR A 841 0.29 20.02 -11.39
N TRP A 842 1.28 20.47 -12.17
CA TRP A 842 1.09 21.31 -13.35
C TRP A 842 2.14 21.02 -14.42
N TYR A 843 2.17 19.78 -14.90
CA TYR A 843 3.15 19.33 -15.90
C TYR A 843 2.87 19.93 -17.29
N PRO A 844 3.89 20.24 -18.12
CA PRO A 844 5.34 20.07 -17.90
C PRO A 844 6.01 21.14 -17.04
N ARG A 845 5.36 22.28 -16.85
CA ARG A 845 5.86 23.38 -16.02
C ARG A 845 4.69 24.24 -15.53
N PRO A 846 4.80 24.83 -14.33
CA PRO A 846 3.80 25.75 -13.81
C PRO A 846 3.44 26.85 -14.80
N ASP A 847 2.14 27.10 -14.95
CA ASP A 847 1.61 28.19 -15.76
C ASP A 847 0.47 28.91 -15.02
N ALA A 848 0.80 30.08 -14.47
CA ALA A 848 -0.15 30.89 -13.71
C ALA A 848 -1.34 31.38 -14.55
N THR A 849 -1.15 31.63 -15.85
CA THR A 849 -2.24 32.14 -16.71
C THR A 849 -3.21 31.01 -17.05
N ALA A 850 -2.70 29.83 -17.39
CA ALA A 850 -3.53 28.65 -17.61
C ALA A 850 -4.28 28.23 -16.33
N TYR A 851 -3.61 28.30 -15.17
CA TYR A 851 -4.26 28.07 -13.88
C TYR A 851 -5.44 29.02 -13.63
N VAL A 852 -5.27 30.31 -13.94
CA VAL A 852 -6.37 31.29 -13.76
C VAL A 852 -7.54 31.03 -14.70
N ALA A 853 -7.30 30.50 -15.91
CA ALA A 853 -8.38 30.08 -16.80
C ALA A 853 -9.20 28.93 -16.20
N LEU A 854 -8.54 27.93 -15.61
CA LEU A 854 -9.20 26.86 -14.86
C LEU A 854 -9.95 27.38 -13.63
N LEU A 855 -9.33 28.29 -12.88
CA LEU A 855 -9.92 28.90 -11.69
C LEU A 855 -11.21 29.66 -12.00
N ARG A 856 -11.22 30.40 -13.12
CA ARG A 856 -12.41 31.09 -13.62
C ARG A 856 -13.57 30.12 -13.87
N VAL A 857 -13.35 29.08 -14.68
CA VAL A 857 -14.44 28.15 -15.02
C VAL A 857 -14.90 27.37 -13.79
N THR A 858 -13.98 27.05 -12.86
CA THR A 858 -14.31 26.45 -11.56
C THR A 858 -15.23 27.35 -10.74
N ARG A 859 -14.90 28.64 -10.63
CA ARG A 859 -15.70 29.61 -9.88
C ARG A 859 -17.11 29.74 -10.46
N GLU A 860 -17.19 29.90 -11.77
CA GLU A 860 -18.47 30.03 -12.48
C GLU A 860 -19.32 28.76 -12.34
N ALA A 861 -18.71 27.58 -12.49
CA ALA A 861 -19.36 26.28 -12.31
C ALA A 861 -19.90 26.08 -10.88
N ALA A 862 -19.06 26.35 -9.88
CA ALA A 862 -19.43 26.20 -8.47
C ALA A 862 -20.59 27.14 -8.09
N LEU A 863 -20.55 28.41 -8.54
CA LEU A 863 -21.63 29.37 -8.27
C LEU A 863 -22.96 28.99 -8.93
N ARG A 864 -22.93 28.40 -10.13
CA ARG A 864 -24.14 27.89 -10.80
C ARG A 864 -24.79 26.76 -10.00
N ALA A 865 -23.97 25.87 -9.44
CA ALA A 865 -24.44 24.74 -8.65
C ALA A 865 -24.86 25.13 -7.22
N ASN A 866 -24.12 26.07 -6.61
CA ASN A 866 -24.36 26.59 -5.28
C ASN A 866 -23.93 28.07 -5.19
N PRO A 867 -24.88 29.02 -5.08
CA PRO A 867 -24.57 30.44 -4.95
C PRO A 867 -23.69 30.80 -3.73
N ASP A 868 -23.70 29.95 -2.69
CA ASP A 868 -22.90 30.14 -1.47
C ASP A 868 -21.52 29.46 -1.54
N ALA A 869 -21.19 28.79 -2.65
CA ALA A 869 -19.89 28.16 -2.85
C ALA A 869 -18.76 29.20 -2.81
N LYS A 870 -17.63 28.82 -2.23
CA LYS A 870 -16.43 29.63 -2.03
C LYS A 870 -15.22 28.89 -2.56
N ILE A 871 -14.34 29.63 -3.23
CA ILE A 871 -13.12 29.08 -3.81
C ILE A 871 -11.91 29.51 -2.97
N LEU A 872 -11.20 28.51 -2.45
CA LEU A 872 -9.85 28.65 -1.92
C LEU A 872 -8.90 28.25 -3.04
N GLY A 873 -8.24 29.24 -3.64
CA GLY A 873 -7.39 29.03 -4.81
C GLY A 873 -5.92 29.28 -4.52
N LEU A 874 -5.11 29.01 -5.55
CA LEU A 874 -3.66 29.11 -5.61
C LEU A 874 -2.93 28.04 -4.79
N SER A 875 -3.29 27.81 -3.51
CA SER A 875 -2.77 26.73 -2.64
C SER A 875 -1.32 26.36 -2.94
N VAL A 876 -0.44 27.38 -2.97
CA VAL A 876 0.90 27.26 -3.55
C VAL A 876 1.85 26.55 -2.58
N SER A 877 2.72 25.70 -3.12
CA SER A 877 3.86 25.17 -2.36
C SER A 877 4.79 26.31 -1.95
N GLY A 878 5.12 26.41 -0.66
CA GLY A 878 5.88 27.52 -0.10
C GLY A 878 5.16 28.87 -0.16
N ILE A 879 5.93 29.97 -0.10
CA ILE A 879 5.46 31.33 -0.36
C ILE A 879 6.11 31.81 -1.65
N ASP A 880 5.55 31.38 -2.78
CA ASP A 880 6.02 31.73 -4.12
C ASP A 880 5.45 33.06 -4.61
N LEU A 881 6.08 34.17 -4.16
CA LEU A 881 5.64 35.52 -4.51
C LEU A 881 5.61 35.78 -6.02
N LYS A 882 6.48 35.11 -6.80
CA LYS A 882 6.53 35.30 -8.24
C LYS A 882 5.31 34.65 -8.91
N PHE A 883 5.02 33.39 -8.59
CA PHE A 883 3.84 32.72 -9.14
C PHE A 883 2.54 33.44 -8.74
N LEU A 884 2.44 33.86 -7.46
CA LEU A 884 1.30 34.65 -6.97
C LEU A 884 1.14 35.96 -7.74
N GLU A 885 2.22 36.71 -7.98
CA GLU A 885 2.16 37.96 -8.73
C GLU A 885 1.71 37.73 -10.18
N ASP A 886 2.24 36.70 -10.84
CA ASP A 886 1.88 36.37 -12.22
C ASP A 886 0.40 35.93 -12.31
N ALA A 887 -0.10 35.16 -11.33
CA ALA A 887 -1.51 34.79 -11.25
C ALA A 887 -2.42 36.00 -10.96
N PHE A 888 -1.99 36.93 -10.10
CA PHE A 888 -2.75 38.15 -9.82
C PHE A 888 -2.83 39.07 -11.04
N LYS A 889 -1.76 39.22 -11.81
CA LYS A 889 -1.77 39.92 -13.10
C LYS A 889 -2.74 39.28 -14.10
N ALA A 890 -2.83 37.95 -14.10
CA ALA A 890 -3.80 37.21 -14.91
C ALA A 890 -5.25 37.30 -14.38
N GLY A 891 -5.47 37.90 -13.21
CA GLY A 891 -6.79 38.18 -12.66
C GLY A 891 -7.30 37.15 -11.64
N ALA A 892 -6.43 36.30 -11.06
CA ALA A 892 -6.82 35.26 -10.10
C ALA A 892 -7.72 35.76 -8.95
N LEU A 893 -7.47 36.98 -8.45
CA LEU A 893 -8.20 37.58 -7.34
C LEU A 893 -9.70 37.78 -7.61
N ASN A 894 -10.12 37.81 -8.89
CA ASN A 894 -11.53 37.89 -9.26
C ASN A 894 -12.28 36.56 -9.06
N TYR A 895 -11.56 35.44 -9.01
CA TYR A 895 -12.14 34.09 -9.03
C TYR A 895 -11.96 33.33 -7.71
N VAL A 896 -11.30 33.94 -6.72
CA VAL A 896 -11.11 33.36 -5.39
C VAL A 896 -11.82 34.17 -4.31
N ASP A 897 -12.23 33.48 -3.25
CA ASP A 897 -12.67 34.05 -1.98
C ASP A 897 -11.51 34.08 -0.96
N ALA A 898 -10.56 33.16 -1.11
CA ALA A 898 -9.35 33.07 -0.31
C ALA A 898 -8.14 32.62 -1.15
N VAL A 899 -6.95 33.10 -0.77
CA VAL A 899 -5.65 32.64 -1.28
C VAL A 899 -5.07 31.62 -0.31
N GLY A 900 -4.69 30.44 -0.79
CA GLY A 900 -4.03 29.36 -0.03
C GLY A 900 -2.51 29.39 -0.16
N LEU A 901 -1.83 28.89 0.87
CA LEU A 901 -0.37 28.81 1.00
C LEU A 901 0.00 27.52 1.75
N HIS A 902 1.05 26.85 1.28
CA HIS A 902 1.68 25.71 1.97
C HIS A 902 3.10 26.07 2.42
N PRO A 903 3.28 26.94 3.43
CA PRO A 903 4.56 27.57 3.77
C PRO A 903 5.48 26.65 4.60
N TYR A 904 5.63 25.40 4.16
CA TYR A 904 6.54 24.43 4.74
C TYR A 904 7.98 24.93 4.71
N ARG A 905 8.75 24.51 5.72
CA ARG A 905 10.09 25.03 5.96
C ARG A 905 10.96 24.11 6.83
N ALA A 906 10.52 22.86 7.03
CA ALA A 906 11.26 21.87 7.79
C ALA A 906 12.71 21.71 7.26
N PRO A 907 13.71 21.52 8.14
CA PRO A 907 13.65 21.43 9.61
C PRO A 907 13.67 22.80 10.33
N ARG A 908 13.48 23.92 9.62
CA ARG A 908 13.77 25.28 10.11
C ARG A 908 12.57 25.89 10.84
N GLY A 909 12.81 26.49 12.02
CA GLY A 909 11.75 27.11 12.83
C GLY A 909 11.17 28.39 12.22
N PRO A 910 9.95 28.83 12.59
CA PRO A 910 9.21 29.92 11.94
C PRO A 910 9.92 31.29 12.01
N ASP A 911 10.76 31.46 13.03
CA ASP A 911 11.55 32.65 13.30
C ASP A 911 12.82 32.77 12.43
N GLU A 912 13.22 31.72 11.72
CA GLU A 912 14.45 31.73 10.91
C GLU A 912 14.26 32.44 9.57
N ARG A 913 15.28 33.17 9.12
CA ARG A 913 15.31 33.77 7.78
C ARG A 913 15.83 32.78 6.74
N VAL A 914 14.91 32.08 6.11
CA VAL A 914 15.18 31.04 5.09
C VAL A 914 14.49 31.42 3.78
N PRO A 915 14.81 30.78 2.64
CA PRO A 915 14.06 31.00 1.41
C PRO A 915 12.57 30.77 1.64
N LEU A 916 11.75 31.73 1.22
CA LEU A 916 10.29 31.67 1.39
C LEU A 916 9.64 30.58 0.52
N GLN A 917 10.30 30.20 -0.57
CA GLN A 917 9.99 29.01 -1.35
C GLN A 917 11.12 28.00 -1.16
N MET A 918 10.87 26.90 -0.45
CA MET A 918 11.94 26.00 0.01
C MET A 918 12.70 25.32 -1.13
N PHE A 919 12.01 25.02 -2.23
CA PHE A 919 12.59 24.33 -3.40
C PHE A 919 13.26 25.30 -4.38
N ASN A 920 13.26 26.59 -4.06
CA ASN A 920 13.90 27.62 -4.86
C ASN A 920 14.95 28.37 -4.01
N PRO A 921 16.24 28.03 -4.11
CA PRO A 921 17.29 28.67 -3.32
C PRO A 921 17.45 30.17 -3.64
N ASN A 922 16.96 30.63 -4.80
CA ASN A 922 16.99 32.03 -5.22
C ASN A 922 15.75 32.82 -4.77
N ALA A 923 14.80 32.18 -4.09
CA ALA A 923 13.64 32.87 -3.55
C ALA A 923 14.06 33.90 -2.48
N SER A 924 13.26 34.95 -2.34
CA SER A 924 13.44 35.93 -1.27
C SER A 924 13.47 35.24 0.09
N ARG A 925 14.37 35.67 0.97
CA ARG A 925 14.53 35.09 2.29
C ARG A 925 13.79 35.91 3.34
N GLY A 926 13.07 35.22 4.22
CA GLY A 926 12.32 35.86 5.30
C GLY A 926 11.92 34.86 6.38
N THR A 927 11.41 35.39 7.49
CA THR A 927 10.67 34.62 8.48
C THR A 927 9.28 34.24 7.94
N LEU A 928 8.56 33.35 8.62
CA LEU A 928 7.21 32.95 8.21
C LEU A 928 6.28 34.17 8.17
N ARG A 929 6.38 34.99 9.21
CA ARG A 929 5.64 36.24 9.35
C ARG A 929 5.95 37.25 8.24
N GLU A 930 7.24 37.49 7.95
CA GLU A 930 7.64 38.38 6.86
C GLU A 930 7.08 37.88 5.50
N GLY A 931 7.01 36.56 5.31
CA GLY A 931 6.36 35.92 4.17
C GLY A 931 4.87 36.25 4.10
N PHE A 932 4.11 36.06 5.17
CA PHE A 932 2.68 36.42 5.22
C PHE A 932 2.44 37.91 4.91
N GLN A 933 3.27 38.79 5.47
CA GLN A 933 3.19 40.23 5.20
C GLN A 933 3.53 40.55 3.74
N ALA A 934 4.47 39.84 3.13
CA ALA A 934 4.81 40.01 1.71
C ALA A 934 3.64 39.61 0.81
N VAL A 935 2.96 38.51 1.10
CA VAL A 935 1.76 38.09 0.35
C VAL A 935 0.63 39.11 0.53
N ARG A 936 0.39 39.62 1.74
CA ARG A 936 -0.62 40.67 1.99
C ARG A 936 -0.35 41.93 1.19
N ARG A 937 0.88 42.46 1.21
CA ARG A 937 1.27 43.63 0.39
C ARG A 937 1.07 43.36 -1.10
N LEU A 938 1.35 42.14 -1.54
CA LEU A 938 1.14 41.74 -2.93
C LEU A 938 -0.35 41.69 -3.29
N MET A 939 -1.20 41.15 -2.43
CA MET A 939 -2.66 41.19 -2.61
C MET A 939 -3.17 42.64 -2.68
N ASP A 940 -2.71 43.51 -1.78
CA ASP A 940 -3.09 44.94 -1.77
C ASP A 940 -2.72 45.65 -3.08
N LYS A 941 -1.51 45.38 -3.59
CA LYS A 941 -1.03 45.92 -4.87
C LYS A 941 -1.97 45.60 -6.05
N TYR A 942 -2.65 44.45 -6.01
CA TYR A 942 -3.58 44.00 -7.04
C TYR A 942 -5.06 44.09 -6.60
N ASN A 943 -5.39 45.00 -5.68
CA ASN A 943 -6.75 45.27 -5.20
C ASN A 943 -7.45 44.07 -4.53
N GLY A 944 -6.68 43.13 -3.98
CA GLY A 944 -7.14 41.91 -3.30
C GLY A 944 -7.23 42.02 -1.78
N SER A 945 -7.13 43.22 -1.19
CA SER A 945 -7.04 43.43 0.27
C SER A 945 -8.21 42.82 1.05
N GLN A 946 -9.39 42.75 0.44
CA GLN A 946 -10.61 42.17 1.02
C GLN A 946 -10.63 40.64 1.00
N LYS A 947 -9.72 40.00 0.24
CA LYS A 947 -9.66 38.54 0.12
C LYS A 947 -8.98 37.92 1.34
N LYS A 948 -9.43 36.73 1.71
CA LYS A 948 -8.86 35.99 2.84
C LYS A 948 -7.51 35.37 2.45
N LEU A 949 -6.65 35.16 3.44
CA LEU A 949 -5.37 34.46 3.28
C LEU A 949 -5.36 33.27 4.23
N TRP A 950 -5.09 32.08 3.71
CA TRP A 950 -5.13 30.81 4.45
C TRP A 950 -3.75 30.17 4.42
N VAL A 951 -3.48 29.38 5.45
CA VAL A 951 -2.46 28.34 5.45
C VAL A 951 -3.22 27.02 5.40
N ASP A 952 -3.39 26.46 4.22
CA ASP A 952 -4.21 25.28 3.96
C ASP A 952 -3.43 23.97 3.99
N GLU A 953 -2.12 24.04 4.18
CA GLU A 953 -1.27 22.90 4.54
C GLU A 953 0.01 23.38 5.22
N LEU A 954 0.36 22.82 6.38
CA LEU A 954 1.64 23.07 7.04
C LEU A 954 1.90 22.05 8.15
N GLY A 955 3.15 21.59 8.28
CA GLY A 955 3.56 20.81 9.45
C GLY A 955 5.07 20.74 9.63
N GLN A 956 5.48 19.97 10.64
CA GLN A 956 6.88 19.73 11.00
C GLN A 956 7.06 18.24 11.33
N PRO A 957 7.88 17.49 10.56
CA PRO A 957 8.12 16.08 10.86
C PRO A 957 8.99 15.95 12.10
N TYR A 958 8.78 14.89 12.88
CA TYR A 958 9.51 14.66 14.13
C TYR A 958 10.03 13.24 14.37
N ARG A 959 9.93 12.32 13.40
CA ARG A 959 10.54 10.98 13.53
C ARG A 959 11.89 10.91 12.85
N GLU A 960 12.81 10.16 13.46
CA GLU A 960 14.17 9.97 12.95
C GLU A 960 14.24 9.08 11.70
N ASP A 961 13.20 8.25 11.46
CA ASP A 961 13.06 7.37 10.29
C ASP A 961 12.34 8.04 9.10
N PHE A 962 12.12 9.36 9.14
CA PHE A 962 11.56 10.08 8.01
C PHE A 962 12.41 9.91 6.75
N VAL A 963 11.75 9.76 5.60
CA VAL A 963 12.36 9.57 4.26
C VAL A 963 13.48 10.58 3.97
N LEU A 964 13.40 11.77 4.56
CA LEU A 964 14.46 12.77 4.59
C LEU A 964 14.93 13.01 6.04
N PRO A 965 15.84 12.18 6.61
CA PRO A 965 16.15 12.20 8.04
C PRO A 965 16.72 13.54 8.54
N ASN A 966 17.28 14.37 7.64
CA ASN A 966 17.75 15.72 7.98
C ASN A 966 16.62 16.76 8.12
N TRP A 967 15.35 16.38 7.94
CA TRP A 967 14.19 17.28 7.99
C TRP A 967 13.39 17.15 9.28
N SER A 968 13.57 16.08 10.04
CA SER A 968 12.87 15.88 11.31
C SER A 968 13.53 16.64 12.45
N VAL A 969 12.74 16.92 13.48
CA VAL A 969 13.16 17.55 14.74
C VAL A 969 12.63 16.75 15.92
N PRO A 970 13.18 16.89 17.14
CA PRO A 970 12.57 16.25 18.30
C PRO A 970 11.09 16.62 18.44
N GLU A 971 10.24 15.69 18.88
CA GLU A 971 8.78 15.87 18.99
C GLU A 971 8.37 17.13 19.78
N ALA A 972 9.08 17.43 20.87
CA ALA A 972 8.89 18.66 21.64
C ALA A 972 9.20 19.94 20.85
N THR A 973 10.16 19.88 19.91
CA THR A 973 10.47 20.99 18.99
C THR A 973 9.36 21.18 17.96
N ALA A 974 8.74 20.09 17.46
CA ALA A 974 7.57 20.17 16.59
C ALA A 974 6.35 20.77 17.33
N ALA A 975 6.14 20.43 18.60
CA ALA A 975 5.09 21.01 19.44
C ALA A 975 5.27 22.53 19.64
N ALA A 976 6.52 22.97 19.88
CA ALA A 976 6.85 24.40 19.96
C ALA A 976 6.68 25.11 18.60
N TYR A 977 7.12 24.48 17.51
CA TYR A 977 6.93 24.99 16.13
C TYR A 977 5.45 25.24 15.85
N LEU A 978 4.58 24.26 16.15
CA LEU A 978 3.14 24.34 15.98
C LEU A 978 2.58 25.56 16.70
N THR A 979 2.86 25.70 18.00
CA THR A 979 2.33 26.82 18.79
C THR A 979 2.72 28.19 18.21
N LYS A 980 3.98 28.35 17.81
CA LYS A 980 4.49 29.59 17.22
C LYS A 980 3.81 29.94 15.90
N VAL A 981 3.62 28.94 15.03
CA VAL A 981 2.92 29.10 13.75
C VAL A 981 1.51 29.64 13.96
N TYR A 982 0.73 29.06 14.86
CA TYR A 982 -0.63 29.52 15.13
C TYR A 982 -0.67 30.94 15.69
N VAL A 983 0.29 31.31 16.56
CA VAL A 983 0.41 32.67 17.08
C VAL A 983 0.74 33.67 15.97
N ASP A 984 1.76 33.41 15.15
CA ASP A 984 2.18 34.31 14.08
C ASP A 984 1.15 34.38 12.95
N ALA A 985 0.50 33.28 12.60
CA ALA A 985 -0.60 33.26 11.64
C ALA A 985 -1.76 34.13 12.13
N LYS A 986 -2.12 34.04 13.41
CA LYS A 986 -3.19 34.86 13.98
C LYS A 986 -2.81 36.34 14.02
N ALA A 987 -1.57 36.65 14.38
CA ALA A 987 -1.03 38.00 14.35
C ALA A 987 -0.97 38.60 12.93
N ALA A 988 -0.77 37.76 11.91
CA ALA A 988 -0.79 38.14 10.50
C ALA A 988 -2.21 38.14 9.88
N ALA A 989 -3.26 37.95 10.69
CA ALA A 989 -4.64 37.85 10.25
C ALA A 989 -4.84 36.78 9.15
N ILE A 990 -4.18 35.63 9.28
CA ILE A 990 -4.50 34.42 8.52
C ILE A 990 -5.86 33.92 8.99
N GLU A 991 -6.73 33.57 8.05
CA GLU A 991 -8.10 33.14 8.36
C GLU A 991 -8.14 31.74 8.98
N ARG A 992 -7.34 30.80 8.45
CA ARG A 992 -7.25 29.41 8.93
C ARG A 992 -5.86 28.84 8.73
N VAL A 993 -5.48 27.95 9.65
CA VAL A 993 -4.29 27.11 9.54
C VAL A 993 -4.73 25.65 9.61
N LEU A 994 -4.43 24.88 8.56
CA LEU A 994 -4.74 23.45 8.48
C LEU A 994 -3.44 22.66 8.66
N TRP A 995 -3.29 22.05 9.85
CA TRP A 995 -2.08 21.31 10.18
C TRP A 995 -2.01 19.99 9.41
N PHE A 996 -0.94 19.79 8.67
CA PHE A 996 -0.62 18.51 8.04
C PHE A 996 0.36 17.74 8.93
N SER A 997 0.08 16.50 9.34
CA SER A 997 -1.19 15.77 9.18
C SER A 997 -1.94 15.65 10.50
N PHE A 998 -3.25 15.39 10.45
CA PHE A 998 -3.97 15.04 11.67
C PHE A 998 -3.61 13.61 12.13
N TRP A 999 -3.58 12.65 11.20
CA TRP A 999 -3.32 11.22 11.44
C TRP A 999 -2.15 10.72 10.58
N GLY A 1000 -1.43 9.68 11.02
CA GLY A 1000 -0.66 8.81 10.12
C GLY A 1000 0.80 8.48 10.48
N ASP A 1001 1.39 7.61 9.64
CA ASP A 1001 2.72 6.99 9.77
C ASP A 1001 3.81 7.62 8.88
N TYR A 1002 3.51 8.74 8.20
CA TYR A 1002 4.42 9.44 7.28
C TYR A 1002 5.54 10.22 8.02
N GLY A 1003 6.36 9.49 8.77
CA GLY A 1003 7.62 9.88 9.43
C GLY A 1003 7.73 11.21 10.18
N SER A 1004 6.84 11.72 11.03
CA SER A 1004 5.39 11.67 11.18
C SER A 1004 5.03 13.12 11.46
N PHE A 1005 4.30 13.77 10.58
CA PHE A 1005 3.78 15.14 10.79
C PHE A 1005 2.55 15.16 11.72
N ALA A 1006 2.15 13.99 12.22
CA ALA A 1006 0.83 13.71 12.74
C ALA A 1006 0.58 14.30 14.13
N LEU A 1007 -0.67 14.69 14.39
CA LEU A 1007 -1.15 14.93 15.76
C LEU A 1007 -1.51 13.59 16.45
N VAL A 1008 -1.97 12.61 15.68
CA VAL A 1008 -2.36 11.29 16.17
C VAL A 1008 -1.55 10.22 15.44
N LYS A 1009 -0.88 9.36 16.22
CA LYS A 1009 -0.16 8.19 15.70
C LYS A 1009 -1.14 7.18 15.07
N PRO A 1010 -0.66 6.24 14.23
CA PRO A 1010 -1.54 5.27 13.58
C PRO A 1010 -2.35 4.40 14.54
N ASP A 1011 -1.84 4.18 15.75
CA ASP A 1011 -2.52 3.42 16.82
C ASP A 1011 -3.54 4.25 17.62
N GLY A 1012 -3.81 5.49 17.19
CA GLY A 1012 -4.71 6.42 17.88
C GLY A 1012 -4.06 7.21 19.02
N THR A 1013 -2.76 6.99 19.30
CA THR A 1013 -2.08 7.67 20.40
C THR A 1013 -1.83 9.16 20.08
N PRO A 1014 -2.22 10.09 20.97
CA PRO A 1014 -1.88 11.51 20.82
C PRO A 1014 -0.38 11.80 20.94
N THR A 1015 0.09 12.82 20.23
CA THR A 1015 1.50 13.27 20.23
C THR A 1015 1.69 14.55 21.06
N LEU A 1016 2.92 14.97 21.37
CA LEU A 1016 3.15 16.29 21.99
C LEU A 1016 2.61 17.46 21.14
N PRO A 1017 2.76 17.46 19.79
CA PRO A 1017 2.04 18.39 18.93
C PRO A 1017 0.52 18.40 19.12
N PHE A 1018 -0.13 17.26 19.34
CA PHE A 1018 -1.57 17.21 19.64
C PHE A 1018 -1.92 17.98 20.90
N VAL A 1019 -1.16 17.75 21.98
CA VAL A 1019 -1.38 18.44 23.26
C VAL A 1019 -1.20 19.95 23.10
N ALA A 1020 -0.14 20.36 22.40
CA ALA A 1020 0.13 21.77 22.09
C ALA A 1020 -0.98 22.40 21.24
N TYR A 1021 -1.45 21.68 20.22
CA TYR A 1021 -2.55 22.09 19.35
C TYR A 1021 -3.81 22.34 20.17
N ARG A 1022 -4.20 21.39 21.02
CA ARG A 1022 -5.40 21.52 21.86
C ARG A 1022 -5.28 22.70 22.82
N ALA A 1023 -4.13 22.84 23.49
CA ALA A 1023 -3.88 23.95 24.42
C ALA A 1023 -3.94 25.32 23.72
N ALA A 1024 -3.44 25.41 22.48
CA ALA A 1024 -3.56 26.59 21.65
C ALA A 1024 -5.01 26.83 21.18
N ALA A 1025 -5.73 25.78 20.78
CA ALA A 1025 -7.12 25.86 20.34
C ALA A 1025 -8.05 26.39 21.44
N ASP A 1026 -7.90 25.90 22.67
CA ASP A 1026 -8.70 26.32 23.82
C ASP A 1026 -8.49 27.80 24.16
N ARG A 1027 -7.22 28.26 24.19
CA ARG A 1027 -6.89 29.61 24.66
C ARG A 1027 -6.91 30.66 23.58
N LEU A 1028 -6.44 30.30 22.39
CA LEU A 1028 -6.31 31.23 21.28
C LEU A 1028 -7.53 31.18 20.39
N GLY A 1029 -8.37 30.13 20.40
CA GLY A 1029 -9.51 29.95 19.48
C GLY A 1029 -10.30 31.22 19.20
N THR A 1030 -10.95 31.76 20.23
CA THR A 1030 -11.81 32.97 20.13
C THR A 1030 -11.10 34.27 20.50
N ALA A 1031 -9.86 34.19 21.01
CA ALA A 1031 -9.13 35.38 21.46
C ALA A 1031 -8.66 36.24 20.28
N MET A 1032 -8.86 37.55 20.36
CA MET A 1032 -8.45 38.50 19.33
C MET A 1032 -7.07 39.06 19.63
N VAL A 1033 -6.25 39.27 18.60
CA VAL A 1033 -4.95 39.95 18.75
C VAL A 1033 -5.21 41.41 19.14
N THR A 1034 -4.61 41.86 20.23
CA THR A 1034 -4.75 43.23 20.75
C THR A 1034 -3.47 44.05 20.63
N GLY A 1035 -2.34 43.39 20.38
CA GLY A 1035 -1.09 44.05 20.09
C GLY A 1035 0.07 43.09 20.13
N GLU A 1036 1.20 43.55 19.62
CA GLU A 1036 2.48 42.87 19.78
C GLU A 1036 3.37 43.75 20.65
N ASP A 1037 4.30 43.14 21.37
CA ASP A 1037 5.31 43.89 22.12
C ASP A 1037 6.70 43.68 21.54
N THR A 1038 7.50 44.74 21.58
CA THR A 1038 8.91 44.77 21.16
C THR A 1038 9.81 45.08 22.35
N ARG A 1039 9.48 44.52 23.54
CA ARG A 1039 10.22 44.76 24.79
C ARG A 1039 11.72 44.47 24.67
N ALA A 1040 12.08 43.53 23.79
CA ALA A 1040 13.45 43.27 23.39
C ALA A 1040 13.48 42.69 21.97
N ALA A 1041 14.58 42.90 21.24
CA ALA A 1041 14.72 42.44 19.85
C ALA A 1041 14.79 40.91 19.73
N ASP A 1042 15.13 40.21 20.81
CA ASP A 1042 15.30 38.77 20.93
C ASP A 1042 14.06 38.06 21.51
N ILE A 1043 12.97 38.79 21.80
CA ILE A 1043 11.72 38.24 22.34
C ILE A 1043 10.58 38.49 21.36
N ARG A 1044 9.86 37.41 21.03
CA ARG A 1044 8.56 37.52 20.38
C ARG A 1044 7.49 37.58 21.46
N SER A 1045 6.60 38.58 21.39
CA SER A 1045 5.44 38.70 22.27
C SER A 1045 4.21 39.13 21.49
N VAL A 1046 3.14 38.35 21.61
CA VAL A 1046 1.83 38.65 21.01
C VAL A 1046 0.76 38.60 22.09
N ARG A 1047 -0.01 39.68 22.22
CA ARG A 1047 -1.12 39.79 23.17
C ARG A 1047 -2.45 39.49 22.51
N PHE A 1048 -3.21 38.67 23.19
CA PHE A 1048 -4.56 38.26 22.86
C PHE A 1048 -5.53 38.71 23.96
N SER A 1049 -6.78 38.97 23.59
CA SER A 1049 -7.87 39.20 24.53
C SER A 1049 -9.08 38.38 24.12
N SER A 1050 -9.67 37.69 25.09
CA SER A 1050 -11.03 37.18 25.02
C SER A 1050 -11.94 38.07 25.89
N PRO A 1051 -13.26 37.83 25.92
CA PRO A 1051 -14.16 38.53 26.84
C PRO A 1051 -13.82 38.35 28.33
N THR A 1052 -13.11 37.28 28.69
CA THR A 1052 -12.86 36.88 30.09
C THR A 1052 -11.41 37.01 30.52
N GLU A 1053 -10.46 37.03 29.57
CA GLU A 1053 -9.03 37.05 29.88
C GLU A 1053 -8.19 37.81 28.85
N SER A 1054 -7.05 38.33 29.32
CA SER A 1054 -5.95 38.76 28.46
C SER A 1054 -4.80 37.77 28.57
N THR A 1055 -4.29 37.33 27.42
CA THR A 1055 -3.24 36.33 27.29
C THR A 1055 -2.08 36.91 26.50
N GLU A 1056 -0.87 36.93 27.05
CA GLU A 1056 0.36 37.26 26.33
C GLU A 1056 1.11 35.96 26.03
N VAL A 1057 1.41 35.69 24.77
CA VAL A 1057 2.22 34.54 24.35
C VAL A 1057 3.60 35.03 23.97
N LEU A 1058 4.64 34.46 24.58
CA LEU A 1058 6.01 34.90 24.39
C LEU A 1058 7.04 33.77 24.33
N TRP A 1059 8.09 33.98 23.53
CA TRP A 1059 9.24 33.09 23.41
C TRP A 1059 10.51 33.86 23.02
N SER A 1060 11.67 33.23 23.25
CA SER A 1060 12.94 33.75 22.74
C SER A 1060 13.10 33.40 21.26
N VAL A 1061 13.43 34.39 20.44
CA VAL A 1061 13.70 34.22 19.00
C VAL A 1061 15.10 33.62 18.79
N GLN A 1062 16.03 33.90 19.71
CA GLN A 1062 17.42 33.42 19.68
C GLN A 1062 17.95 33.09 21.08
N GLY A 1063 18.50 31.88 21.25
CA GLY A 1063 19.13 31.48 22.50
C GLY A 1063 18.16 31.36 23.68
N THR A 1064 18.63 31.78 24.85
CA THR A 1064 17.90 31.78 26.12
C THR A 1064 17.92 33.20 26.69
N THR A 1065 16.77 33.68 27.17
CA THR A 1065 16.64 35.03 27.74
C THR A 1065 15.64 35.02 28.90
N ASP A 1066 15.80 35.91 29.88
CA ASP A 1066 14.92 35.99 31.05
C ASP A 1066 13.93 37.15 30.91
N VAL A 1067 12.66 36.88 31.20
CA VAL A 1067 11.62 37.92 31.26
C VAL A 1067 11.07 38.05 32.67
N ALA A 1068 10.99 39.29 33.15
CA ALA A 1068 10.33 39.61 34.41
C ALA A 1068 8.81 39.58 34.25
N LEU A 1069 8.13 38.77 35.07
CA LEU A 1069 6.67 38.69 35.14
C LEU A 1069 6.15 39.51 36.33
N GLN A 1070 4.96 40.09 36.20
CA GLN A 1070 4.36 40.87 37.27
C GLN A 1070 3.70 39.97 38.32
N ALA A 1071 3.76 40.39 39.59
CA ALA A 1071 3.10 39.67 40.67
C ALA A 1071 1.58 39.59 40.43
N GLY A 1072 1.01 38.39 40.57
CA GLY A 1072 -0.41 38.11 40.31
C GLY A 1072 -0.73 37.65 38.89
N GLU A 1073 0.26 37.58 37.98
CA GLU A 1073 0.11 36.92 36.69
C GLU A 1073 0.15 35.39 36.85
N ARG A 1074 -0.45 34.68 35.89
CA ARG A 1074 -0.37 33.21 35.79
C ARG A 1074 0.46 32.85 34.56
N ALA A 1075 1.53 32.09 34.76
CA ALA A 1075 2.40 31.63 33.69
C ALA A 1075 2.12 30.16 33.39
N PHE A 1076 1.95 29.83 32.11
CA PHE A 1076 1.73 28.48 31.61
C PHE A 1076 2.77 28.16 30.52
N ASP A 1077 3.14 26.88 30.42
CA ASP A 1077 3.85 26.38 29.26
C ASP A 1077 2.91 26.12 28.07
N LEU A 1078 3.47 25.64 26.96
CA LEU A 1078 2.73 25.32 25.74
C LEU A 1078 1.78 24.11 25.87
N TYR A 1079 1.89 23.34 26.96
CA TYR A 1079 1.04 22.19 27.27
C TYR A 1079 -0.03 22.50 28.32
N ALA A 1080 -0.22 23.80 28.62
CA ALA A 1080 -1.17 24.31 29.62
C ALA A 1080 -0.77 24.14 31.09
N ALA A 1081 0.42 23.61 31.41
CA ALA A 1081 0.88 23.45 32.78
C ALA A 1081 1.35 24.81 33.33
N GLY A 1082 0.85 25.24 34.50
CA GLY A 1082 1.12 26.59 34.97
C GLY A 1082 1.14 26.79 36.47
N ARG A 1083 1.68 27.94 36.87
CA ARG A 1083 1.86 28.38 38.27
C ARG A 1083 1.42 29.83 38.44
N ILE A 1084 0.97 30.17 39.64
CA ILE A 1084 0.72 31.58 40.04
C ILE A 1084 2.07 32.24 40.32
N VAL A 1085 2.30 33.41 39.73
CA VAL A 1085 3.54 34.17 39.93
C VAL A 1085 3.43 35.03 41.20
N SER A 1086 4.25 34.70 42.20
CA SER A 1086 4.38 35.47 43.46
C SER A 1086 5.66 36.33 43.45
N LEU A 1087 5.54 37.62 43.83
CA LEU A 1087 6.61 38.64 43.78
C LEU A 1087 7.28 38.75 42.38
N GLN A 1088 8.21 39.69 42.14
CA GLN A 1088 8.87 39.82 40.83
C GLN A 1088 9.64 38.54 40.49
N HIS A 1089 9.06 37.69 39.65
CA HIS A 1089 9.63 36.43 39.21
C HIS A 1089 10.26 36.59 37.83
N ARG A 1090 11.43 35.97 37.61
CA ARG A 1090 12.00 35.84 36.27
C ARG A 1090 11.64 34.49 35.69
N GLN A 1091 11.11 34.51 34.47
CA GLN A 1091 10.83 33.32 33.68
C GLN A 1091 11.89 33.21 32.58
N GLU A 1092 12.62 32.10 32.57
CA GLU A 1092 13.53 31.75 31.49
C GLU A 1092 12.71 31.39 30.24
N LEU A 1093 13.08 31.98 29.11
CA LEU A 1093 12.55 31.68 27.78
C LEU A 1093 13.64 31.04 26.94
N ARG A 1094 13.28 29.98 26.23
CA ARG A 1094 14.17 29.28 25.30
C ARG A 1094 13.62 29.36 23.89
N ARG A 1095 14.50 29.21 22.90
CA ARG A 1095 14.13 29.15 21.49
C ARG A 1095 13.06 28.08 21.17
N ASN A 1096 13.06 26.95 21.86
CA ASN A 1096 12.11 25.84 21.64
C ASN A 1096 11.03 25.75 22.73
N ALA A 1097 10.82 26.82 23.50
CA ALA A 1097 9.78 26.88 24.52
C ALA A 1097 8.83 28.05 24.23
N VAL A 1098 7.57 27.91 24.64
CA VAL A 1098 6.58 28.99 24.58
C VAL A 1098 5.94 29.13 25.95
N VAL A 1099 5.82 30.37 26.42
CA VAL A 1099 5.18 30.72 27.69
C VAL A 1099 3.96 31.58 27.42
N GLN A 1100 2.87 31.30 28.13
CA GLN A 1100 1.62 32.06 28.09
C GLN A 1100 1.38 32.72 29.45
N CYS A 1101 1.18 34.03 29.47
CA CYS A 1101 0.93 34.82 30.68
C CYS A 1101 -0.49 35.38 30.69
N HIS A 1102 -1.23 35.19 31.78
CA HIS A 1102 -2.63 35.61 31.87
C HIS A 1102 -2.85 36.71 32.92
N ARG A 1103 -3.74 37.64 32.58
CA ARG A 1103 -4.28 38.67 33.48
C ARG A 1103 -5.80 38.64 33.47
N LEU A 1104 -6.42 38.61 34.65
CA LEU A 1104 -7.88 38.69 34.77
C LEU A 1104 -8.34 40.11 34.41
N CYS A 1105 -9.26 40.22 33.45
CA CYS A 1105 -9.90 41.49 33.13
C CYS A 1105 -10.82 41.88 34.31
N GLY A 1106 -10.42 42.89 35.08
CA GLY A 1106 -11.26 43.41 36.16
C GLY A 1106 -12.63 43.84 35.63
N LYS A 1107 -13.73 43.50 36.33
CA LYS A 1107 -15.10 43.89 36.00
C LYS A 1107 -15.22 45.41 35.86
N ARG A 1108 -14.99 45.96 34.66
CA ARG A 1108 -15.47 47.29 34.31
C ARG A 1108 -16.93 47.15 33.92
N ARG A 1109 -17.83 47.67 34.78
CA ARG A 1109 -19.22 47.93 34.40
C ARG A 1109 -19.20 48.87 33.21
N TRP A 1110 -19.46 48.36 32.02
CA TRP A 1110 -19.76 49.17 30.86
C TRP A 1110 -21.16 49.78 31.09
N GLN A 1111 -21.21 51.03 31.52
CA GLN A 1111 -22.42 51.85 31.40
C GLN A 1111 -22.53 52.29 29.95
N TRP A 1112 -23.55 51.79 29.26
CA TRP A 1112 -23.90 52.22 27.91
C TRP A 1112 -24.31 53.70 27.93
N ARG A 1113 -23.72 54.50 27.04
CA ARG A 1113 -24.26 55.78 26.56
C ARG A 1113 -24.30 55.73 25.04
#